data_AF-A0A2I1M7X5-F1
#
_entry.id   AF-A0A2I1M7X5-F1
#
_cell.length_a   1.000
_cell.length_b   1.000
_cell.length_c   1.000
_cell.angle_alpha   90.00
_cell.angle_beta   90.00
_cell.angle_gamma   90.00
#
_symmetry.space_group_name_H-M   'P 1'
#
loop_
_entity.id
_entity.type
_entity.pdbx_description
1 polymer ?
#
loop_
_entity_poly.entity_id
_entity_poly.type
_entity_poly.pdbx_seq_one_letter_code
_entity_poly.pdbx_strand_id
1 'polypeptide(L)'
;MLAIVIEFVGKLPYFNIAETRRRQNSADQLNHHLACGQGRENVLEIFRAPQSRIERDETLLVVQERARFLFRKTCGYCAQDFTSRRTVLFLVSRLILSTRVHERRHLFTIELRVSQLRKNRCIHVVKRHVVEGAQHGTRISHNCFGTHANYFRLSCGARSVTLFFRSPYNNLMPENAEIALINPFAPSFSLDTCSAGLRTLIERTGLSPDFLREINTPYGEQLDGMDAFIEKLHSYRDARLAIYPDFDMDGITSGTILYAGLKQLGFQVELSVPDYESGHDFCRDDVDDIMRRFPDTTVILTCDSGVNSTDGIRYAQSLGLAVLITDHHDQEIDCPADAMIDPCCRNSSYPLPGICGAAVAFLMISAYARRFANAEQRKYLNLLQLFVGIGTVSDVMPLVHDNRALVRKSLSLTRELIARPTALNSLRGDASVNRAFLTAFEGYAQLLEELEVSLAQCNEGFYGFTLAPMFNAPRRVGSSMSDAFCVFMSDDRAERRAAIVRLIAANAKRKKLVDEYIDTLVDTYAPYVYITDAPRGMLGLLAGKLMHASVLPTAVVHVTYDRMHGKQVEGSMRSPDYYPIIGILNDRDGLKVVGHQGAGGVTGSLDALVDALQGVRVPSDFEEEPALLIGDDGPDIDVAWWDTTALNEITQFLDCVAPFGKNFDYPIMEIIFPADTEISRIGKEQQHLKLQMPGCPPVLLWNTEDVPISARVRLNYNEFRGQKTLQMIGVN
;
A
#
# COMPACT_ATOMS: atom_id res chain seq x y z
N MET A 1 -16.41 56.80 -45.28
CA MET A 1 -16.11 57.34 -43.93
C MET A 1 -16.09 56.14 -43.00
N LEU A 2 -15.06 55.75 -42.26
CA LEU A 2 -13.75 56.29 -41.86
C LEU A 2 -13.01 55.06 -41.26
N ALA A 3 -11.95 54.51 -41.85
CA ALA A 3 -10.52 54.65 -41.51
C ALA A 3 -10.15 54.54 -40.00
N ILE A 4 -9.28 53.55 -39.66
CA ILE A 4 -7.92 53.66 -39.02
C ILE A 4 -7.42 52.21 -38.71
N VAL A 5 -6.58 51.59 -39.57
CA VAL A 5 -5.08 51.46 -39.58
C VAL A 5 -4.61 50.12 -38.91
N ILE A 6 -4.25 49.05 -39.67
CA ILE A 6 -2.91 48.72 -40.26
C ILE A 6 -2.00 48.06 -39.18
N GLU A 7 -1.28 46.94 -39.30
CA GLU A 7 -0.78 45.99 -40.33
C GLU A 7 -0.08 44.85 -39.54
N PHE A 8 0.23 43.64 -40.02
CA PHE A 8 0.14 42.95 -41.31
C PHE A 8 0.12 41.44 -41.01
N VAL A 9 -0.88 40.67 -41.45
CA VAL A 9 -1.10 40.14 -42.82
C VAL A 9 -0.02 39.11 -43.16
N GLY A 10 -0.34 37.89 -43.58
CA GLY A 10 -1.55 37.34 -44.19
C GLY A 10 -1.19 35.93 -44.66
N LYS A 11 -2.00 35.14 -45.34
CA LYS A 11 -3.34 35.22 -45.91
C LYS A 11 -3.61 33.76 -46.30
N LEU A 12 -4.66 33.14 -45.80
CA LEU A 12 -5.34 32.08 -46.56
C LEU A 12 -6.42 32.78 -47.38
N PRO A 13 -6.54 32.49 -48.68
CA PRO A 13 -7.86 32.04 -49.10
C PRO A 13 -7.84 30.99 -50.22
N TYR A 14 -8.72 29.99 -50.02
CA TYR A 14 -9.58 29.36 -51.02
C TYR A 14 -9.02 29.08 -52.43
N PHE A 15 -8.83 27.80 -52.77
CA PHE A 15 -9.19 27.30 -54.10
C PHE A 15 -9.62 25.81 -54.06
N ASN A 16 -10.92 25.64 -54.31
CA ASN A 16 -11.61 24.67 -55.17
C ASN A 16 -11.11 23.22 -55.28
N ILE A 17 -12.00 22.30 -54.90
CA ILE A 17 -11.97 20.86 -55.15
C ILE A 17 -12.39 20.63 -56.61
N ALA A 18 -11.46 20.68 -57.56
CA ALA A 18 -11.63 20.13 -58.92
C ALA A 18 -10.35 20.28 -59.76
N GLU A 19 -9.28 19.55 -59.46
CA GLU A 19 -8.26 19.25 -60.48
C GLU A 19 -7.40 18.03 -60.12
N THR A 20 -8.03 16.98 -59.58
CA THR A 20 -7.41 15.66 -59.35
C THR A 20 -7.38 14.82 -60.63
N ARG A 21 -6.98 15.41 -61.77
CA ARG A 21 -6.71 14.70 -63.04
C ARG A 21 -5.66 15.44 -63.86
N ARG A 22 -4.38 15.23 -63.50
CA ARG A 22 -3.22 15.10 -64.42
C ARG A 22 -1.94 15.38 -63.63
N ARG A 23 -1.28 14.31 -63.19
CA ARG A 23 0.19 14.11 -63.13
C ARG A 23 0.45 12.73 -62.50
N GLN A 24 0.00 11.69 -63.21
CA GLN A 24 0.73 10.42 -63.22
C GLN A 24 2.04 10.72 -63.97
N ASN A 25 3.15 10.84 -63.24
CA ASN A 25 4.56 10.66 -63.68
C ASN A 25 5.55 11.42 -62.75
N SER A 26 5.43 11.27 -61.43
CA SER A 26 6.36 11.87 -60.45
C SER A 26 7.00 10.87 -59.48
N ALA A 27 6.82 9.56 -59.69
CA ALA A 27 7.52 8.53 -58.91
C ALA A 27 8.91 8.19 -59.50
N ASP A 28 9.05 8.18 -60.82
CA ASP A 28 10.31 7.80 -61.48
C ASP A 28 11.36 8.93 -61.49
N GLN A 29 10.94 10.20 -61.56
CA GLN A 29 11.86 11.34 -61.43
C GLN A 29 12.45 11.48 -60.02
N LEU A 30 11.69 11.12 -58.98
CA LEU A 30 12.16 11.19 -57.59
C LEU A 30 13.20 10.11 -57.28
N ASN A 31 13.03 8.91 -57.82
CA ASN A 31 14.01 7.83 -57.69
C ASN A 31 15.31 8.14 -58.45
N HIS A 32 15.25 8.85 -59.59
CA HIS A 32 16.45 9.21 -60.33
C HIS A 32 17.26 10.33 -59.65
N HIS A 33 16.60 11.31 -59.03
CA HIS A 33 17.30 12.37 -58.28
C HIS A 33 17.96 11.89 -56.98
N LEU A 34 17.40 10.87 -56.31
CA LEU A 34 18.01 10.30 -55.10
C LEU A 34 19.21 9.39 -55.39
N ALA A 35 19.37 8.88 -56.62
CA ALA A 35 20.45 7.97 -57.00
C ALA A 35 21.76 8.70 -57.39
N CYS A 36 21.70 9.96 -57.84
CA CYS A 36 22.87 10.67 -58.39
C CYS A 36 23.59 11.65 -57.43
N GLY A 37 23.29 11.63 -56.14
CA GLY A 37 24.15 12.26 -55.13
C GLY A 37 24.33 13.79 -55.21
N GLN A 38 23.48 14.52 -55.94
CA GLN A 38 23.49 15.99 -55.97
C GLN A 38 22.11 16.55 -55.62
N GLY A 39 22.04 17.30 -54.52
CA GLY A 39 20.84 17.99 -54.05
C GLY A 39 20.70 17.97 -52.53
N ARG A 40 21.55 18.72 -51.82
CA ARG A 40 21.57 18.79 -50.35
C ARG A 40 20.49 19.71 -49.74
N GLU A 41 19.66 20.40 -50.52
CA GLU A 41 18.86 21.51 -49.97
C GLU A 41 17.33 21.36 -50.00
N ASN A 42 16.75 20.41 -50.75
CA ASN A 42 15.27 20.33 -50.84
C ASN A 42 14.59 19.36 -49.86
N VAL A 43 15.31 18.77 -48.90
CA VAL A 43 14.67 17.87 -47.92
C VAL A 43 14.16 18.64 -46.69
N LEU A 44 14.68 19.84 -46.42
CA LEU A 44 14.41 20.58 -45.17
C LEU A 44 12.97 21.12 -45.03
N GLU A 45 12.22 21.31 -46.12
CA GLU A 45 10.84 21.82 -46.05
C GLU A 45 9.80 20.77 -45.63
N ILE A 46 10.06 19.47 -45.78
CA ILE A 46 9.17 18.41 -45.27
C ILE A 46 9.27 18.29 -43.73
N PHE A 47 10.29 18.87 -43.10
CA PHE A 47 10.55 18.74 -41.66
C PHE A 47 9.81 19.76 -40.77
N ARG A 48 8.98 20.69 -41.30
CA ARG A 48 8.38 21.79 -40.52
C ARG A 48 6.84 21.95 -40.59
N ALA A 49 6.09 20.93 -41.03
CA ALA A 49 4.62 21.02 -41.05
C ALA A 49 3.99 20.85 -39.64
N PRO A 50 2.96 21.63 -39.24
CA PRO A 50 2.22 21.44 -37.99
C PRO A 50 1.36 20.17 -38.01
N GLN A 51 1.25 19.50 -36.86
CA GLN A 51 0.62 18.17 -36.67
C GLN A 51 -0.89 18.07 -36.96
N SER A 52 -1.58 19.11 -37.41
CA SER A 52 -3.05 19.12 -37.45
C SER A 52 -3.70 18.58 -38.72
N ARG A 53 -2.96 18.18 -39.76
CA ARG A 53 -3.51 17.47 -40.93
C ARG A 53 -2.47 16.54 -41.56
N ILE A 54 -2.48 15.26 -41.17
CA ILE A 54 -1.85 14.19 -41.94
C ILE A 54 -2.88 13.05 -42.00
N GLU A 55 -3.35 12.72 -43.20
CA GLU A 55 -4.24 11.57 -43.40
C GLU A 55 -3.45 10.26 -43.23
N ARG A 56 -4.16 9.20 -42.81
CA ARG A 56 -3.59 7.95 -42.28
C ARG A 56 -2.57 7.25 -43.18
N ASP A 57 -2.60 7.45 -44.49
CA ASP A 57 -1.69 6.79 -45.44
C ASP A 57 -0.36 7.55 -45.64
N GLU A 58 -0.32 8.87 -45.42
CA GLU A 58 0.93 9.66 -45.53
C GLU A 58 1.85 9.46 -44.31
N THR A 59 1.26 9.20 -43.15
CA THR A 59 2.00 8.84 -41.92
C THR A 59 2.79 7.53 -42.12
N LEU A 60 2.27 6.60 -42.91
CA LEU A 60 2.89 5.31 -43.19
C LEU A 60 4.17 5.46 -44.02
N LEU A 61 4.14 6.31 -45.04
CA LEU A 61 5.29 6.56 -45.92
C LEU A 61 6.43 7.27 -45.16
N VAL A 62 6.09 8.27 -44.33
CA VAL A 62 7.07 9.02 -43.53
C VAL A 62 7.73 8.14 -42.48
N VAL A 63 7.00 7.21 -41.86
CA VAL A 63 7.55 6.25 -40.89
C VAL A 63 8.41 5.19 -41.59
N GLN A 64 8.02 4.72 -42.79
CA GLN A 64 8.79 3.79 -43.61
C GLN A 64 10.15 4.37 -44.02
N GLU A 65 10.16 5.61 -44.51
CA GLU A 65 11.41 6.27 -44.94
C GLU A 65 12.29 6.67 -43.75
N ARG A 66 11.71 7.08 -42.60
CA ARG A 66 12.47 7.35 -41.37
C ARG A 66 13.15 6.09 -40.81
N ALA A 67 12.45 4.95 -40.80
CA ALA A 67 13.01 3.68 -40.33
C ALA A 67 14.10 3.15 -41.26
N ARG A 68 13.90 3.23 -42.59
CA ARG A 68 14.89 2.84 -43.60
C ARG A 68 16.17 3.68 -43.53
N PHE A 69 16.04 5.01 -43.37
CA PHE A 69 17.17 5.92 -43.26
C PHE A 69 17.99 5.67 -41.98
N LEU A 70 17.33 5.46 -40.84
CA LEU A 70 17.99 5.15 -39.57
C LEU A 70 18.71 3.80 -39.60
N PHE A 71 18.13 2.76 -40.22
CA PHE A 71 18.76 1.44 -40.37
C PHE A 71 19.97 1.47 -41.32
N ARG A 72 19.88 2.19 -42.47
CA ARG A 72 21.01 2.36 -43.40
C ARG A 72 22.21 3.09 -42.76
N LYS A 73 21.97 4.00 -41.80
CA LYS A 73 23.05 4.69 -41.07
C LYS A 73 23.69 3.84 -39.96
N THR A 74 22.98 2.86 -39.39
CA THR A 74 23.46 2.10 -38.23
C THR A 74 24.25 0.84 -38.59
N CYS A 75 23.90 0.18 -39.70
CA CYS A 75 24.55 -1.04 -40.17
C CYS A 75 25.13 -0.77 -41.56
N GLY A 76 26.41 -0.40 -41.63
CA GLY A 76 27.06 0.05 -42.87
C GLY A 76 27.10 -0.97 -44.02
N TYR A 77 26.70 -2.23 -43.82
CA TYR A 77 26.58 -3.26 -44.85
C TYR A 77 25.64 -4.36 -44.33
N CYS A 78 24.33 -4.27 -44.60
CA CYS A 78 23.39 -5.41 -44.62
C CYS A 78 21.96 -4.90 -44.84
N ALA A 79 21.58 -4.65 -46.09
CA ALA A 79 20.19 -4.38 -46.43
C ALA A 79 19.83 -4.92 -47.82
N GLN A 80 20.31 -6.13 -48.15
CA GLN A 80 19.90 -6.77 -49.40
C GLN A 80 18.74 -7.78 -49.27
N ASP A 81 18.31 -8.18 -48.06
CA ASP A 81 17.21 -9.16 -47.91
C ASP A 81 16.11 -8.74 -46.92
N PHE A 82 15.55 -7.54 -47.09
CA PHE A 82 14.24 -7.20 -46.53
C PHE A 82 13.16 -7.20 -47.62
N THR A 83 13.10 -8.28 -48.42
CA THR A 83 12.14 -8.45 -49.52
C THR A 83 10.97 -9.37 -49.20
N SER A 84 10.85 -9.92 -47.99
CA SER A 84 9.66 -10.71 -47.63
C SER A 84 8.81 -10.08 -46.52
N ARG A 85 7.51 -9.95 -46.85
CA ARG A 85 6.35 -9.64 -45.99
C ARG A 85 6.00 -8.16 -45.76
N ARG A 86 5.25 -7.63 -46.74
CA ARG A 86 4.25 -6.54 -46.60
C ARG A 86 3.32 -6.71 -45.38
N THR A 87 3.19 -7.90 -44.81
CA THR A 87 2.30 -8.24 -43.70
C THR A 87 2.75 -7.68 -42.34
N VAL A 88 4.06 -7.60 -42.07
CA VAL A 88 4.57 -7.17 -40.74
C VAL A 88 4.40 -5.66 -40.55
N LEU A 89 4.73 -4.87 -41.57
CA LEU A 89 4.58 -3.41 -41.54
C LEU A 89 3.11 -2.95 -41.66
N PHE A 90 2.25 -3.72 -42.33
CA PHE A 90 0.81 -3.43 -42.42
C PHE A 90 0.06 -3.73 -41.11
N LEU A 91 0.53 -4.71 -40.32
CA LEU A 91 -0.02 -5.00 -38.99
C LEU A 91 0.46 -4.00 -37.93
N VAL A 92 1.72 -3.55 -38.01
CA VAL A 92 2.33 -2.62 -37.06
C VAL A 92 1.83 -1.18 -37.25
N SER A 93 1.50 -0.77 -38.49
CA SER A 93 0.95 0.57 -38.75
C SER A 93 -0.47 0.81 -38.24
N ARG A 94 -1.27 -0.24 -38.04
CA ARG A 94 -2.60 -0.14 -37.42
C ARG A 94 -2.58 -0.10 -35.89
N LEU A 95 -1.40 -0.24 -35.28
CA LEU A 95 -1.22 -0.37 -33.84
C LEU A 95 -0.49 0.84 -33.22
N ILE A 96 0.41 1.47 -33.97
CA ILE A 96 1.22 2.60 -33.49
C ILE A 96 0.45 3.91 -33.61
N LEU A 97 0.30 4.60 -32.47
CA LEU A 97 -0.32 5.92 -32.35
C LEU A 97 0.66 7.07 -32.62
N SER A 98 1.94 6.93 -32.25
CA SER A 98 3.01 7.87 -32.60
C SER A 98 4.41 7.30 -32.32
N THR A 99 5.44 7.89 -32.92
CA THR A 99 6.85 7.47 -32.77
C THR A 99 7.75 8.65 -32.40
N ARG A 100 8.64 8.50 -31.40
CA ARG A 100 9.72 9.45 -31.09
C ARG A 100 11.08 8.75 -31.13
N VAL A 101 12.10 9.44 -31.61
CA VAL A 101 13.46 8.88 -31.70
C VAL A 101 14.44 9.82 -30.99
N HIS A 102 15.29 9.25 -30.13
CA HIS A 102 16.34 9.95 -29.40
C HIS A 102 17.70 9.26 -29.65
N GLU A 103 18.75 10.05 -29.90
CA GLU A 103 20.11 9.56 -30.11
C GLU A 103 21.06 10.17 -29.06
N ARG A 104 21.84 9.33 -28.36
CA ARG A 104 22.96 9.76 -27.49
C ARG A 104 24.09 8.75 -27.56
N ARG A 105 25.31 9.20 -27.88
CA ARG A 105 26.58 8.43 -27.80
C ARG A 105 26.44 6.96 -28.27
N HIS A 106 26.00 6.76 -29.52
CA HIS A 106 25.81 5.44 -30.16
C HIS A 106 24.65 4.57 -29.66
N LEU A 107 23.76 5.12 -28.82
CA LEU A 107 22.47 4.52 -28.47
C LEU A 107 21.33 5.22 -29.22
N PHE A 108 20.49 4.42 -29.88
CA PHE A 108 19.26 4.87 -30.49
C PHE A 108 18.06 4.37 -29.67
N THR A 109 17.22 5.29 -29.24
CA THR A 109 15.98 5.00 -28.52
C THR A 109 14.81 5.33 -29.42
N ILE A 110 13.94 4.35 -29.69
CA ILE A 110 12.72 4.54 -30.48
C ILE A 110 11.53 4.26 -29.56
N GLU A 111 10.77 5.30 -29.23
CA GLU A 111 9.53 5.18 -28.46
C GLU A 111 8.35 5.01 -29.41
N LEU A 112 7.55 3.96 -29.21
CA LEU A 112 6.33 3.66 -29.94
C LEU A 112 5.14 3.75 -28.99
N ARG A 113 4.17 4.64 -29.28
CA ARG A 113 2.90 4.67 -28.53
C ARG A 113 1.91 3.67 -29.13
N VAL A 114 1.23 2.86 -28.30
CA VAL A 114 0.28 1.82 -28.74
C VAL A 114 -0.96 1.81 -27.84
N SER A 115 -2.13 1.44 -28.38
CA SER A 115 -3.35 1.29 -27.56
C SER A 115 -3.29 0.06 -26.64
N GLN A 116 -3.85 0.18 -25.43
CA GLN A 116 -3.75 -0.79 -24.34
C GLN A 116 -4.35 -2.17 -24.68
N LEU A 117 -5.52 -2.17 -25.33
CA LEU A 117 -6.23 -3.38 -25.82
C LEU A 117 -5.42 -4.22 -26.81
N ARG A 118 -4.36 -3.68 -27.40
CA ARG A 118 -3.56 -4.35 -28.42
C ARG A 118 -2.08 -4.48 -28.06
N LYS A 119 -1.68 -4.02 -26.87
CA LYS A 119 -0.29 -4.03 -26.38
C LYS A 119 0.31 -5.44 -26.41
N ASN A 120 -0.40 -6.43 -25.87
CA ASN A 120 0.07 -7.83 -25.83
C ASN A 120 0.16 -8.48 -27.22
N ARG A 121 -0.80 -8.22 -28.12
CA ARG A 121 -0.71 -8.65 -29.53
C ARG A 121 0.46 -7.99 -30.27
N CYS A 122 0.69 -6.70 -30.03
CA CYS A 122 1.78 -5.97 -30.66
C CYS A 122 3.14 -6.50 -30.20
N ILE A 123 3.30 -6.76 -28.90
CA ILE A 123 4.50 -7.38 -28.32
C ILE A 123 4.71 -8.79 -28.87
N HIS A 124 3.66 -9.59 -28.98
CA HIS A 124 3.77 -10.96 -29.50
C HIS A 124 4.16 -10.99 -30.99
N VAL A 125 3.61 -10.08 -31.80
CA VAL A 125 3.96 -9.94 -33.23
C VAL A 125 5.40 -9.45 -33.41
N VAL A 126 5.83 -8.46 -32.62
CA VAL A 126 7.21 -7.93 -32.63
C VAL A 126 8.19 -8.99 -32.15
N LYS A 127 7.91 -9.70 -31.06
CA LYS A 127 8.75 -10.78 -30.52
C LYS A 127 8.94 -11.90 -31.55
N ARG A 128 7.87 -12.33 -32.24
CA ARG A 128 7.93 -13.38 -33.26
C ARG A 128 8.81 -13.00 -34.46
N HIS A 129 8.66 -11.78 -34.99
CA HIS A 129 9.36 -11.38 -36.22
C HIS A 129 10.77 -10.82 -35.98
N VAL A 130 11.04 -10.23 -34.81
CA VAL A 130 12.38 -9.76 -34.44
C VAL A 130 13.29 -10.94 -34.09
N VAL A 131 12.74 -12.02 -33.53
CA VAL A 131 13.49 -13.27 -33.27
C VAL A 131 13.73 -14.05 -34.57
N GLU A 132 12.75 -14.13 -35.48
CA GLU A 132 12.90 -14.83 -36.76
C GLU A 132 13.84 -14.09 -37.76
N GLY A 133 14.07 -12.79 -37.59
CA GLY A 133 14.91 -11.97 -38.49
C GLY A 133 16.34 -11.66 -37.98
N ALA A 134 16.71 -12.12 -36.78
CA ALA A 134 18.03 -11.82 -36.21
C ALA A 134 19.11 -12.75 -36.79
N GLN A 135 20.07 -12.17 -37.55
CA GLN A 135 21.23 -12.90 -38.04
C GLN A 135 22.29 -13.11 -36.93
N HIS A 136 23.18 -14.09 -37.15
CA HIS A 136 24.26 -14.49 -36.23
C HIS A 136 25.02 -13.28 -35.66
N GLY A 137 25.04 -13.15 -34.33
CA GLY A 137 25.76 -12.10 -33.60
C GLY A 137 24.90 -11.02 -32.93
N THR A 138 23.58 -11.00 -33.16
CA THR A 138 22.66 -10.06 -32.49
C THR A 138 22.10 -10.65 -31.19
N ARG A 139 22.30 -9.98 -30.05
CA ARG A 139 21.67 -10.34 -28.76
C ARG A 139 20.38 -9.55 -28.56
N ILE A 140 19.31 -10.27 -28.21
CA ILE A 140 18.00 -9.70 -27.90
C ILE A 140 17.74 -9.88 -26.40
N SER A 141 17.52 -8.79 -25.68
CA SER A 141 17.05 -8.83 -24.29
C SER A 141 15.68 -8.16 -24.18
N HIS A 142 14.72 -8.85 -23.57
CA HIS A 142 13.40 -8.33 -23.27
C HIS A 142 13.27 -8.18 -21.76
N ASN A 143 13.07 -6.94 -21.28
CA ASN A 143 12.89 -6.64 -19.88
C ASN A 143 11.55 -5.94 -19.66
N CYS A 144 10.83 -6.38 -18.63
CA CYS A 144 9.65 -5.72 -18.10
C CYS A 144 10.10 -4.81 -16.95
N PHE A 145 10.04 -3.49 -17.13
CA PHE A 145 10.22 -2.54 -16.03
C PHE A 145 8.84 -2.17 -15.48
N GLY A 146 8.36 -2.95 -14.51
CA GLY A 146 7.01 -2.80 -13.93
C GLY A 146 5.88 -2.83 -14.97
N THR A 147 4.68 -2.41 -14.56
CA THR A 147 3.47 -2.38 -15.41
C THR A 147 3.47 -1.28 -16.48
N HIS A 148 4.54 -0.46 -16.58
CA HIS A 148 4.49 0.84 -17.25
C HIS A 148 5.32 0.98 -18.52
N ALA A 149 6.32 0.12 -18.77
CA ALA A 149 7.07 0.14 -20.03
C ALA A 149 7.64 -1.24 -20.38
N ASN A 150 7.20 -1.80 -21.51
CA ASN A 150 7.87 -2.95 -22.11
C ASN A 150 8.90 -2.40 -23.09
N TYR A 151 10.15 -2.89 -23.01
CA TYR A 151 11.13 -2.57 -24.02
C TYR A 151 11.86 -3.80 -24.57
N PHE A 152 12.22 -3.70 -25.85
CA PHE A 152 13.11 -4.64 -26.50
C PHE A 152 14.43 -3.94 -26.79
N ARG A 153 15.53 -4.51 -26.30
CA ARG A 153 16.87 -4.02 -26.62
C ARG A 153 17.55 -4.98 -27.58
N LEU A 154 17.91 -4.47 -28.75
CA LEU A 154 18.63 -5.16 -29.80
C LEU A 154 20.07 -4.68 -29.77
N SER A 155 21.02 -5.59 -29.52
CA SER A 155 22.44 -5.25 -29.37
C SER A 155 23.28 -6.04 -30.36
N CYS A 156 24.18 -5.36 -31.09
CA CYS A 156 25.15 -5.98 -31.99
C CYS A 156 26.50 -5.24 -31.82
N GLY A 157 27.50 -5.94 -31.28
CA GLY A 157 28.75 -5.34 -30.83
C GLY A 157 28.53 -4.25 -29.77
N ALA A 158 29.21 -3.10 -29.90
CA ALA A 158 29.10 -1.98 -28.97
C ALA A 158 27.86 -1.07 -29.19
N ARG A 159 26.94 -1.43 -30.09
CA ARG A 159 25.77 -0.62 -30.45
C ARG A 159 24.49 -1.29 -30.00
N SER A 160 23.55 -0.50 -29.47
CA SER A 160 22.23 -1.00 -29.06
C SER A 160 21.09 -0.07 -29.47
N VAL A 161 19.97 -0.68 -29.86
CA VAL A 161 18.70 0.00 -30.16
C VAL A 161 17.67 -0.47 -29.15
N THR A 162 17.01 0.48 -28.48
CA THR A 162 15.97 0.17 -27.48
C THR A 162 14.61 0.66 -27.94
N LEU A 163 13.65 -0.25 -28.05
CA LEU A 163 12.26 0.00 -28.46
C LEU A 163 11.37 0.08 -27.22
N PHE A 164 10.79 1.25 -26.92
CA PHE A 164 9.89 1.43 -25.77
C PHE A 164 8.42 1.45 -26.20
N PHE A 165 7.56 0.72 -25.48
CA PHE A 165 6.12 0.70 -25.74
C PHE A 165 5.34 1.39 -24.60
N ARG A 166 4.76 2.58 -24.87
CA ARG A 166 3.96 3.37 -23.91
C ARG A 166 2.47 3.43 -24.31
N SER A 167 1.56 3.35 -23.33
CA SER A 167 0.11 3.51 -23.57
C SER A 167 -0.38 4.89 -23.09
N PRO A 168 -1.28 5.58 -23.81
CA PRO A 168 -1.72 6.94 -23.46
C PRO A 168 -2.89 7.02 -22.46
N TYR A 169 -3.42 5.91 -21.95
CA TYR A 169 -4.51 5.90 -20.96
C TYR A 169 -4.03 5.30 -19.63
N ASN A 170 -3.58 6.17 -18.73
CA ASN A 170 -3.30 5.84 -17.33
C ASN A 170 -4.28 6.59 -16.41
N ASN A 171 -5.58 6.55 -16.74
CA ASN A 171 -6.61 6.80 -15.75
C ASN A 171 -6.95 5.41 -15.18
N LEU A 172 -6.51 5.16 -13.94
CA LEU A 172 -6.95 4.08 -13.05
C LEU A 172 -7.42 2.79 -13.74
N MET A 173 -6.47 1.89 -14.00
CA MET A 173 -6.60 0.43 -14.26
C MET A 173 -7.62 -0.03 -15.34
N PRO A 174 -7.24 -0.96 -16.24
CA PRO A 174 -8.12 -1.41 -17.33
C PRO A 174 -9.28 -2.31 -16.86
N GLU A 175 -10.42 -2.15 -17.54
CA GLU A 175 -11.77 -2.72 -17.35
C GLU A 175 -11.93 -4.25 -17.25
N ASN A 176 -10.90 -5.09 -17.33
CA ASN A 176 -11.09 -6.56 -17.32
C ASN A 176 -9.91 -7.32 -16.71
N ALA A 177 -9.20 -6.74 -15.74
CA ALA A 177 -8.40 -7.58 -14.86
C ALA A 177 -9.42 -8.36 -14.00
N GLU A 178 -9.41 -9.69 -14.11
CA GLU A 178 -9.92 -10.57 -13.05
C GLU A 178 -9.48 -10.03 -11.68
N ILE A 179 -10.16 -10.44 -10.60
CA ILE A 179 -9.69 -10.29 -9.22
C ILE A 179 -8.42 -11.14 -9.07
N ALA A 180 -7.38 -10.75 -9.78
CA ALA A 180 -6.05 -11.25 -9.70
C ALA A 180 -5.34 -10.16 -8.92
N LEU A 181 -5.01 -10.50 -7.68
CA LEU A 181 -3.94 -9.87 -6.91
C LEU A 181 -2.65 -10.08 -7.71
N ILE A 182 -2.49 -9.34 -8.82
CA ILE A 182 -1.31 -9.42 -9.68
C ILE A 182 -0.18 -8.81 -8.88
N ASN A 183 0.62 -9.68 -8.25
CA ASN A 183 1.86 -9.34 -7.59
C ASN A 183 2.88 -8.87 -8.65
N PRO A 184 3.18 -7.57 -8.77
CA PRO A 184 4.09 -7.07 -9.79
C PRO A 184 5.58 -7.17 -9.38
N PHE A 185 5.88 -7.68 -8.18
CA PHE A 185 7.22 -7.65 -7.60
C PHE A 185 7.70 -9.06 -7.29
N ALA A 186 8.08 -9.79 -8.34
CA ALA A 186 9.15 -10.78 -8.20
C ALA A 186 10.45 -10.01 -8.48
N PRO A 187 11.29 -9.75 -7.47
CA PRO A 187 12.52 -9.04 -7.73
C PRO A 187 13.43 -9.90 -8.61
N SER A 188 13.98 -9.29 -9.67
CA SER A 188 14.97 -9.94 -10.52
C SER A 188 16.35 -9.87 -9.87
N PHE A 189 16.51 -10.42 -8.67
CA PHE A 189 17.83 -10.63 -8.07
C PHE A 189 18.31 -12.01 -8.45
N SER A 190 19.49 -12.07 -9.07
CA SER A 190 20.18 -13.33 -9.33
C SER A 190 21.07 -13.61 -8.14
N LEU A 191 20.77 -14.69 -7.39
CA LEU A 191 21.59 -15.17 -6.27
C LEU A 191 23.04 -15.43 -6.72
N ASP A 192 23.24 -15.74 -8.00
CA ASP A 192 24.57 -15.98 -8.57
C ASP A 192 25.42 -14.70 -8.68
N THR A 193 24.82 -13.51 -8.68
CA THR A 193 25.51 -12.24 -8.95
C THR A 193 25.42 -11.19 -7.85
N CYS A 194 24.68 -11.45 -6.76
CA CYS A 194 24.63 -10.51 -5.62
C CYS A 194 25.89 -10.59 -4.74
N SER A 195 26.13 -9.53 -3.97
CA SER A 195 27.16 -9.45 -2.93
C SER A 195 27.05 -10.58 -1.89
N ALA A 196 28.18 -10.93 -1.27
CA ALA A 196 28.24 -11.95 -0.23
C ALA A 196 27.34 -11.60 0.98
N GLY A 197 27.28 -10.31 1.36
CA GLY A 197 26.39 -9.82 2.40
C GLY A 197 24.91 -10.09 2.10
N LEU A 198 24.44 -9.79 0.88
CA LEU A 198 23.06 -10.06 0.49
C LEU A 198 22.76 -11.57 0.44
N ARG A 199 23.70 -12.42 0.00
CA ARG A 199 23.53 -13.88 0.05
C ARG A 199 23.38 -14.37 1.49
N THR A 200 24.28 -13.95 2.37
CA THR A 200 24.27 -14.31 3.79
C THR A 200 22.96 -13.89 4.46
N LEU A 201 22.48 -12.68 4.17
CA LEU A 201 21.19 -12.19 4.66
C LEU A 201 20.06 -13.13 4.23
N ILE A 202 19.96 -13.44 2.94
CA ILE A 202 18.90 -14.29 2.38
C ILE A 202 18.95 -15.69 3.00
N GLU A 203 20.15 -16.24 3.19
CA GLU A 203 20.36 -17.56 3.78
C GLU A 203 19.94 -17.60 5.26
N ARG A 204 20.40 -16.66 6.08
CA ARG A 204 20.09 -16.62 7.52
C ARG A 204 18.63 -16.27 7.81
N THR A 205 18.04 -15.39 7.01
CA THR A 205 16.65 -14.93 7.22
C THR A 205 15.62 -15.84 6.53
N GLY A 206 16.04 -16.78 5.70
CA GLY A 206 15.14 -17.62 4.91
C GLY A 206 14.38 -16.87 3.81
N LEU A 207 14.77 -15.63 3.47
CA LEU A 207 14.14 -14.79 2.44
C LEU A 207 14.44 -15.26 0.99
N SER A 208 14.41 -16.56 0.77
CA SER A 208 14.65 -17.19 -0.52
C SER A 208 13.59 -16.75 -1.56
N PRO A 209 13.93 -16.77 -2.86
CA PRO A 209 12.93 -16.53 -3.91
C PRO A 209 11.71 -17.44 -3.85
N ASP A 210 11.84 -18.65 -3.29
CA ASP A 210 10.76 -19.63 -3.20
C ASP A 210 9.80 -19.27 -2.07
N PHE A 211 10.33 -18.98 -0.88
CA PHE A 211 9.56 -18.43 0.24
C PHE A 211 8.83 -17.14 -0.13
N LEU A 212 9.54 -16.21 -0.79
CA LEU A 212 8.94 -14.96 -1.27
C LEU A 212 7.82 -15.22 -2.30
N ARG A 213 7.92 -16.26 -3.14
CA ARG A 213 6.82 -16.61 -4.06
C ARG A 213 5.63 -17.16 -3.28
N GLU A 214 5.87 -18.02 -2.29
CA GLU A 214 4.83 -18.61 -1.45
C GLU A 214 4.02 -17.54 -0.71
N ILE A 215 4.68 -16.68 0.08
CA ILE A 215 3.99 -15.64 0.87
C ILE A 215 3.36 -14.56 0.00
N ASN A 216 3.71 -14.48 -1.28
CA ASN A 216 3.11 -13.53 -2.20
C ASN A 216 2.04 -14.15 -3.10
N THR A 217 1.83 -15.47 -3.02
CA THR A 217 0.81 -16.16 -3.78
C THR A 217 -0.54 -15.89 -3.10
N PRO A 218 -1.49 -15.26 -3.80
CA PRO A 218 -2.84 -15.07 -3.29
C PRO A 218 -3.53 -16.42 -3.12
N TYR A 219 -4.35 -16.55 -2.08
CA TYR A 219 -5.09 -17.79 -1.87
C TYR A 219 -6.32 -17.86 -2.79
N GLY A 220 -7.03 -16.73 -2.93
CA GLY A 220 -8.09 -16.59 -3.93
C GLY A 220 -9.38 -17.37 -3.63
N GLU A 221 -9.51 -17.94 -2.43
CA GLU A 221 -10.75 -18.57 -1.98
C GLU A 221 -11.75 -17.55 -1.43
N GLN A 222 -13.02 -17.92 -1.52
CA GLN A 222 -14.15 -17.11 -1.05
C GLN A 222 -14.45 -17.45 0.41
N LEU A 223 -14.83 -16.45 1.20
CA LEU A 223 -15.28 -16.65 2.58
C LEU A 223 -16.54 -17.53 2.64
N ASP A 224 -16.64 -18.36 3.68
CA ASP A 224 -17.84 -19.14 3.95
C ASP A 224 -19.05 -18.21 4.12
N GLY A 225 -20.22 -18.67 3.67
CA GLY A 225 -21.46 -17.91 3.77
C GLY A 225 -21.58 -16.71 2.81
N MET A 226 -20.53 -16.35 2.06
CA MET A 226 -20.51 -15.17 1.18
C MET A 226 -21.66 -15.12 0.18
N ASP A 227 -21.99 -16.23 -0.50
CA ASP A 227 -23.08 -16.24 -1.48
C ASP A 227 -24.44 -15.99 -0.81
N ALA A 228 -24.72 -16.66 0.31
CA ALA A 228 -25.95 -16.44 1.07
C ALA A 228 -26.04 -15.00 1.60
N PHE A 229 -24.91 -14.46 2.06
CA PHE A 229 -24.81 -13.09 2.54
C PHE A 229 -25.13 -12.07 1.45
N ILE A 230 -24.51 -12.16 0.27
CA ILE A 230 -24.73 -11.17 -0.80
C ILE A 230 -26.14 -11.28 -1.40
N GLU A 231 -26.73 -12.47 -1.44
CA GLU A 231 -28.13 -12.66 -1.86
C GLU A 231 -29.10 -12.03 -0.83
N LYS A 232 -28.84 -12.24 0.48
CA LYS A 232 -29.62 -11.59 1.54
C LYS A 232 -29.47 -10.07 1.50
N LEU A 233 -28.26 -9.55 1.36
CA LEU A 233 -28.01 -8.11 1.16
C LEU A 233 -28.74 -7.57 -0.08
N HIS A 234 -28.72 -8.31 -1.19
CA HIS A 234 -29.43 -7.92 -2.42
C HIS A 234 -30.95 -7.85 -2.22
N SER A 235 -31.53 -8.69 -1.36
CA SER A 235 -32.96 -8.62 -1.03
C SER A 235 -33.38 -7.29 -0.36
N TYR A 236 -32.42 -6.57 0.24
CA TYR A 236 -32.61 -5.23 0.82
C TYR A 236 -32.12 -4.10 -0.09
N ARG A 237 -31.93 -4.36 -1.39
CA ARG A 237 -31.31 -3.40 -2.32
C ARG A 237 -32.00 -2.03 -2.37
N ASP A 238 -33.32 -2.00 -2.24
CA ASP A 238 -34.11 -0.77 -2.28
C ASP A 238 -34.49 -0.24 -0.89
N ALA A 239 -34.04 -0.94 0.16
CA ALA A 239 -34.33 -0.58 1.54
C ALA A 239 -33.25 0.36 2.11
N ARG A 240 -33.57 1.04 3.22
CA ARG A 240 -32.60 1.87 3.94
C ARG A 240 -31.78 0.99 4.89
N LEU A 241 -30.46 1.05 4.71
CA LEU A 241 -29.47 0.28 5.44
C LEU A 241 -28.65 1.21 6.35
N ALA A 242 -28.43 0.80 7.59
CA ALA A 242 -27.50 1.47 8.51
C ALA A 242 -26.25 0.61 8.69
N ILE A 243 -25.07 1.19 8.47
CA ILE A 243 -23.78 0.56 8.78
C ILE A 243 -23.42 0.89 10.22
N TYR A 244 -23.00 -0.11 10.99
CA TYR A 244 -22.43 0.04 12.33
C TYR A 244 -21.00 -0.51 12.37
N PRO A 245 -19.97 0.36 12.29
CA PRO A 245 -18.57 -0.05 12.38
C PRO A 245 -18.07 -0.12 13.83
N ASP A 246 -16.96 -0.83 14.08
CA ASP A 246 -16.15 -0.61 15.28
C ASP A 246 -15.45 0.77 15.25
N PHE A 247 -15.02 1.25 16.42
CA PHE A 247 -14.45 2.59 16.61
C PHE A 247 -12.93 2.66 16.36
N ASP A 248 -12.26 1.54 16.14
CA ASP A 248 -10.83 1.53 15.93
C ASP A 248 -10.47 1.77 14.45
N MET A 249 -9.18 1.79 14.08
CA MET A 249 -8.80 2.14 12.72
C MET A 249 -9.26 1.10 11.69
N ASP A 250 -9.31 -0.19 12.05
CA ASP A 250 -9.86 -1.19 11.14
C ASP A 250 -11.36 -0.96 10.96
N GLY A 251 -12.12 -0.82 12.05
CA GLY A 251 -13.55 -0.50 12.03
C GLY A 251 -13.88 0.78 11.25
N ILE A 252 -13.11 1.85 11.43
CA ILE A 252 -13.25 3.09 10.65
C ILE A 252 -13.06 2.82 9.16
N THR A 253 -12.05 2.03 8.77
CA THR A 253 -11.80 1.69 7.37
C THR A 253 -12.83 0.70 6.81
N SER A 254 -13.30 -0.26 7.60
CA SER A 254 -14.41 -1.18 7.31
C SER A 254 -15.69 -0.41 7.01
N GLY A 255 -16.08 0.50 7.90
CA GLY A 255 -17.21 1.40 7.72
C GLY A 255 -17.06 2.28 6.48
N THR A 256 -15.85 2.79 6.23
CA THR A 256 -15.55 3.59 5.04
C THR A 256 -15.73 2.79 3.75
N ILE A 257 -15.22 1.55 3.71
CA ILE A 257 -15.33 0.65 2.57
C ILE A 257 -16.79 0.32 2.28
N LEU A 258 -17.56 -0.06 3.31
CA LEU A 258 -18.97 -0.39 3.16
C LEU A 258 -19.79 0.83 2.73
N TYR A 259 -19.61 1.98 3.37
CA TYR A 259 -20.37 3.18 3.05
C TYR A 259 -20.09 3.66 1.62
N ALA A 260 -18.81 3.85 1.27
CA ALA A 260 -18.40 4.27 -0.06
C ALA A 260 -18.79 3.23 -1.12
N GLY A 261 -18.53 1.95 -0.87
CA GLY A 261 -18.78 0.86 -1.79
C GLY A 261 -20.26 0.64 -2.07
N LEU A 262 -21.10 0.57 -1.04
CA LEU A 262 -22.54 0.37 -1.21
C LEU A 262 -23.22 1.59 -1.84
N LYS A 263 -22.78 2.82 -1.52
CA LYS A 263 -23.24 4.02 -2.23
C LYS A 263 -22.86 3.99 -3.73
N GLN A 264 -21.65 3.54 -4.06
CA GLN A 264 -21.24 3.32 -5.46
C GLN A 264 -22.08 2.25 -6.17
N LEU A 265 -22.50 1.22 -5.44
CA LEU A 265 -23.42 0.18 -5.91
C LEU A 265 -24.90 0.62 -5.91
N GLY A 266 -25.17 1.85 -5.44
CA GLY A 266 -26.45 2.54 -5.49
C GLY A 266 -27.42 2.21 -4.35
N PHE A 267 -26.96 1.60 -3.25
CA PHE A 267 -27.76 1.38 -2.05
C PHE A 267 -28.07 2.70 -1.33
N GLN A 268 -29.17 2.71 -0.58
CA GLN A 268 -29.50 3.78 0.37
C GLN A 268 -28.89 3.47 1.74
N VAL A 269 -27.70 4.01 1.98
CA VAL A 269 -26.92 3.68 3.17
C VAL A 269 -26.68 4.89 4.05
N GLU A 270 -26.78 4.70 5.35
CA GLU A 270 -26.30 5.63 6.38
C GLU A 270 -25.20 4.95 7.21
N LEU A 271 -24.33 5.74 7.82
CA LEU A 271 -23.29 5.25 8.72
C LEU A 271 -23.56 5.78 10.12
N SER A 272 -23.67 4.86 11.09
CA SER A 272 -23.68 5.21 12.51
C SER A 272 -22.25 5.34 13.02
N VAL A 273 -22.02 6.29 13.91
CA VAL A 273 -20.72 6.46 14.56
C VAL A 273 -20.82 5.76 15.91
N PRO A 274 -20.01 4.72 16.18
CA PRO A 274 -20.07 3.98 17.44
C PRO A 274 -19.63 4.87 18.61
N ASP A 275 -20.20 4.59 19.78
CA ASP A 275 -19.71 5.12 21.05
C ASP A 275 -18.78 4.09 21.71
N TYR A 276 -17.51 4.47 21.90
CA TYR A 276 -16.52 3.58 22.51
C TYR A 276 -16.78 3.33 24.00
N GLU A 277 -17.62 4.14 24.65
CA GLU A 277 -18.02 3.92 26.04
C GLU A 277 -18.94 2.70 26.20
N SER A 278 -19.67 2.32 25.14
CA SER A 278 -20.51 1.11 25.09
C SER A 278 -19.71 -0.19 24.99
N GLY A 279 -18.40 -0.10 24.73
CA GLY A 279 -17.54 -1.25 24.42
C GLY A 279 -17.57 -1.60 22.93
N HIS A 280 -16.94 -2.73 22.57
CA HIS A 280 -16.85 -3.20 21.18
C HIS A 280 -18.10 -3.95 20.70
N ASP A 281 -18.89 -4.49 21.62
CA ASP A 281 -20.08 -5.27 21.27
C ASP A 281 -21.25 -4.37 20.88
N PHE A 282 -21.88 -4.69 19.76
CA PHE A 282 -23.11 -4.04 19.31
C PHE A 282 -24.24 -4.27 20.31
N CYS A 283 -24.75 -3.20 20.92
CA CYS A 283 -25.68 -3.28 22.04
C CYS A 283 -27.04 -2.63 21.74
N ARG A 284 -27.92 -2.61 22.76
CA ARG A 284 -29.27 -2.03 22.63
C ARG A 284 -29.23 -0.53 22.39
N ASP A 285 -28.33 0.17 23.06
CA ASP A 285 -28.21 1.63 22.95
C ASP A 285 -27.78 2.04 21.54
N ASP A 286 -26.96 1.22 20.87
CA ASP A 286 -26.58 1.43 19.47
C ASP A 286 -27.79 1.29 18.52
N VAL A 287 -28.64 0.29 18.75
CA VAL A 287 -29.88 0.10 17.98
C VAL A 287 -30.80 1.30 18.16
N ASP A 288 -30.97 1.77 19.39
CA ASP A 288 -31.81 2.93 19.70
C ASP A 288 -31.24 4.22 19.08
N ASP A 289 -29.92 4.42 19.07
CA ASP A 289 -29.26 5.55 18.38
C ASP A 289 -29.50 5.49 16.86
N ILE A 290 -29.30 4.31 16.25
CA ILE A 290 -29.53 4.08 14.82
C ILE A 290 -30.98 4.42 14.46
N MET A 291 -31.95 3.89 15.21
CA MET A 291 -33.38 4.13 14.93
C MET A 291 -33.79 5.58 15.20
N ARG A 292 -33.17 6.25 16.18
CA ARG A 292 -33.41 7.68 16.44
C ARG A 292 -32.87 8.55 15.31
N ARG A 293 -31.69 8.25 14.78
CA ARG A 293 -31.03 9.03 13.72
C ARG A 293 -31.57 8.71 12.33
N PHE A 294 -31.92 7.45 12.11
CA PHE A 294 -32.35 6.89 10.83
C PHE A 294 -33.63 6.05 11.00
N PRO A 295 -34.80 6.67 11.28
CA PRO A 295 -36.03 5.95 11.64
C PRO A 295 -36.55 4.97 10.59
N ASP A 296 -36.22 5.18 9.31
CA ASP A 296 -36.65 4.31 8.20
C ASP A 296 -35.71 3.12 7.97
N THR A 297 -34.75 2.88 8.86
CA THR A 297 -33.84 1.74 8.76
C THR A 297 -34.61 0.43 8.82
N THR A 298 -34.24 -0.50 7.94
CA THR A 298 -34.85 -1.85 7.86
C THR A 298 -33.82 -2.97 8.03
N VAL A 299 -32.55 -2.64 7.81
CA VAL A 299 -31.43 -3.56 7.93
C VAL A 299 -30.23 -2.84 8.54
N ILE A 300 -29.60 -3.49 9.51
CA ILE A 300 -28.34 -3.06 10.12
C ILE A 300 -27.25 -3.99 9.59
N LEU A 301 -26.14 -3.40 9.13
CA LEU A 301 -24.95 -4.11 8.66
C LEU A 301 -23.79 -3.73 9.58
N THR A 302 -23.36 -4.64 10.44
CA THR A 302 -22.19 -4.40 11.29
C THR A 302 -20.91 -4.65 10.50
N CYS A 303 -19.83 -3.95 10.86
CA CYS A 303 -18.50 -4.26 10.37
C CYS A 303 -17.42 -4.16 11.43
N ASP A 304 -16.47 -5.09 11.36
CA ASP A 304 -15.40 -5.25 12.35
C ASP A 304 -15.91 -5.43 13.79
N SER A 305 -17.14 -5.93 13.89
CA SER A 305 -17.87 -6.13 15.14
C SER A 305 -19.14 -6.92 14.85
N GLY A 306 -19.74 -7.47 15.92
CA GLY A 306 -21.07 -8.04 15.89
C GLY A 306 -21.14 -9.55 16.13
N VAL A 307 -20.08 -10.33 15.82
CA VAL A 307 -20.16 -11.80 15.89
C VAL A 307 -20.52 -12.32 17.30
N ASN A 308 -20.12 -11.58 18.34
CA ASN A 308 -20.39 -11.89 19.75
C ASN A 308 -21.52 -11.03 20.36
N SER A 309 -22.24 -10.24 19.57
CA SER A 309 -23.15 -9.20 20.05
C SER A 309 -24.63 -9.65 20.11
N THR A 310 -24.88 -10.82 20.74
CA THR A 310 -26.21 -11.48 20.75
C THR A 310 -27.35 -10.57 21.23
N ASP A 311 -27.11 -9.79 22.29
CA ASP A 311 -28.16 -8.97 22.91
C ASP A 311 -28.61 -7.81 22.01
N GLY A 312 -27.67 -7.11 21.37
CA GLY A 312 -27.97 -6.06 20.40
C GLY A 312 -28.70 -6.61 19.17
N ILE A 313 -28.22 -7.73 18.63
CA ILE A 313 -28.84 -8.38 17.46
C ILE A 313 -30.28 -8.80 17.75
N ARG A 314 -30.53 -9.50 18.87
CA ARG A 314 -31.89 -9.94 19.23
C ARG A 314 -32.82 -8.76 19.47
N TYR A 315 -32.31 -7.68 20.06
CA TYR A 315 -33.11 -6.47 20.26
C TYR A 315 -33.49 -5.83 18.92
N ALA A 316 -32.54 -5.64 17.99
CA ALA A 316 -32.83 -5.16 16.64
C ALA A 316 -33.89 -6.02 15.92
N GLN A 317 -33.74 -7.34 15.99
CA GLN A 317 -34.70 -8.29 15.42
C GLN A 317 -36.09 -8.19 16.07
N SER A 318 -36.15 -7.94 17.38
CA SER A 318 -37.43 -7.72 18.08
C SER A 318 -38.17 -6.46 17.62
N LEU A 319 -37.46 -5.49 17.04
CA LEU A 319 -38.00 -4.29 16.40
C LEU A 319 -38.33 -4.51 14.90
N GLY A 320 -38.12 -5.72 14.37
CA GLY A 320 -38.36 -6.05 12.97
C GLY A 320 -37.22 -5.68 12.02
N LEU A 321 -36.03 -5.36 12.54
CA LEU A 321 -34.84 -5.07 11.74
C LEU A 321 -34.10 -6.37 11.40
N ALA A 322 -33.61 -6.47 10.16
CA ALA A 322 -32.64 -7.51 9.82
C ALA A 322 -31.24 -7.11 10.27
N VAL A 323 -30.42 -8.07 10.70
CA VAL A 323 -29.02 -7.80 11.08
C VAL A 323 -28.07 -8.68 10.28
N LEU A 324 -27.17 -8.04 9.54
CA LEU A 324 -26.12 -8.66 8.74
C LEU A 324 -24.76 -8.33 9.35
N ILE A 325 -23.83 -9.28 9.35
CA ILE A 325 -22.52 -9.11 10.01
C ILE A 325 -21.38 -9.37 9.05
N THR A 326 -20.42 -8.45 9.00
CA THR A 326 -19.08 -8.70 8.44
C THR A 326 -18.04 -8.52 9.55
N ASP A 327 -17.42 -9.59 9.99
CA ASP A 327 -16.53 -9.56 11.15
C ASP A 327 -15.30 -10.45 10.91
N HIS A 328 -14.36 -10.45 11.84
CA HIS A 328 -13.16 -11.29 11.82
C HIS A 328 -12.68 -11.74 13.21
N HIS A 329 -13.41 -11.39 14.27
CA HIS A 329 -13.11 -11.77 15.64
C HIS A 329 -13.41 -13.26 15.91
N ASP A 330 -12.75 -13.83 16.91
CA ASP A 330 -13.06 -15.19 17.35
C ASP A 330 -14.52 -15.29 17.81
N GLN A 331 -15.25 -16.26 17.25
CA GLN A 331 -16.64 -16.50 17.62
C GLN A 331 -16.72 -17.23 18.98
N GLU A 332 -17.02 -16.47 20.04
CA GLU A 332 -17.15 -16.97 21.41
C GLU A 332 -18.54 -17.51 21.71
N ILE A 333 -19.59 -16.98 21.07
CA ILE A 333 -20.99 -17.38 21.29
C ILE A 333 -21.76 -17.61 19.99
N ASP A 334 -22.95 -18.22 20.08
CA ASP A 334 -23.81 -18.42 18.91
C ASP A 334 -24.40 -17.08 18.44
N CYS A 335 -24.10 -16.72 17.20
CA CYS A 335 -24.54 -15.46 16.60
C CYS A 335 -25.95 -15.60 15.99
N PRO A 336 -26.96 -14.82 16.43
CA PRO A 336 -28.33 -14.91 15.92
C PRO A 336 -28.59 -14.07 14.67
N ALA A 337 -27.56 -13.59 13.96
CA ALA A 337 -27.71 -12.73 12.79
C ALA A 337 -28.44 -13.40 11.62
N ASP A 338 -29.07 -12.58 10.78
CA ASP A 338 -29.79 -13.03 9.58
C ASP A 338 -28.85 -13.60 8.50
N ALA A 339 -27.65 -13.05 8.40
CA ALA A 339 -26.52 -13.60 7.66
C ALA A 339 -25.22 -13.01 8.21
N MET A 340 -24.15 -13.79 8.17
CA MET A 340 -22.81 -13.32 8.54
C MET A 340 -21.75 -13.88 7.62
N ILE A 341 -20.66 -13.14 7.48
CA ILE A 341 -19.39 -13.62 6.95
C ILE A 341 -18.30 -13.25 7.94
N ASP A 342 -17.57 -14.25 8.37
CA ASP A 342 -16.47 -14.08 9.31
C ASP A 342 -15.51 -15.28 9.16
N PRO A 343 -14.22 -15.05 8.85
CA PRO A 343 -13.24 -16.10 8.66
C PRO A 343 -12.88 -16.86 9.95
N CYS A 344 -13.25 -16.36 11.13
CA CYS A 344 -12.99 -16.91 12.46
C CYS A 344 -14.25 -17.55 13.10
N CYS A 345 -15.31 -17.77 12.31
CA CYS A 345 -16.46 -18.55 12.75
C CYS A 345 -16.07 -19.98 13.16
N ARG A 346 -16.77 -20.56 14.16
CA ARG A 346 -16.46 -21.87 14.76
C ARG A 346 -16.33 -23.05 13.77
N ASN A 347 -16.95 -22.94 12.59
CA ASN A 347 -16.93 -23.96 11.54
C ASN A 347 -16.39 -23.42 10.21
N SER A 348 -15.62 -22.32 10.24
CA SER A 348 -15.05 -21.79 8.99
C SER A 348 -14.02 -22.75 8.42
N SER A 349 -14.11 -22.97 7.12
CA SER A 349 -13.12 -23.66 6.30
C SER A 349 -12.14 -22.69 5.64
N TYR A 350 -12.28 -21.38 5.91
CA TYR A 350 -11.45 -20.36 5.29
C TYR A 350 -9.98 -20.53 5.74
N PRO A 351 -9.04 -20.65 4.78
CA PRO A 351 -7.68 -21.07 5.08
C PRO A 351 -6.79 -19.97 5.65
N LEU A 352 -7.24 -18.71 5.58
CA LEU A 352 -6.47 -17.55 6.03
C LEU A 352 -7.26 -16.71 7.05
N PRO A 353 -7.52 -17.22 8.26
CA PRO A 353 -8.37 -16.53 9.23
C PRO A 353 -7.87 -15.14 9.66
N GLY A 354 -6.55 -14.91 9.59
CA GLY A 354 -5.91 -13.64 9.96
C GLY A 354 -6.08 -12.50 8.94
N ILE A 355 -7.28 -12.27 8.42
CA ILE A 355 -7.63 -11.05 7.67
C ILE A 355 -8.40 -10.09 8.59
N CYS A 356 -8.29 -8.78 8.38
CA CYS A 356 -9.01 -7.79 9.18
C CYS A 356 -10.44 -7.56 8.68
N GLY A 357 -11.30 -6.94 9.49
CA GLY A 357 -12.65 -6.51 9.11
C GLY A 357 -12.68 -5.69 7.82
N ALA A 358 -11.69 -4.82 7.57
CA ALA A 358 -11.66 -4.02 6.34
C ALA A 358 -11.45 -4.90 5.09
N ALA A 359 -10.69 -5.98 5.21
CA ALA A 359 -10.52 -6.97 4.15
C ALA A 359 -11.81 -7.75 3.92
N VAL A 360 -12.50 -8.20 4.98
CA VAL A 360 -13.80 -8.89 4.90
C VAL A 360 -14.83 -8.00 4.19
N ALA A 361 -14.95 -6.73 4.59
CA ALA A 361 -15.82 -5.75 3.97
C ALA A 361 -15.52 -5.56 2.47
N PHE A 362 -14.24 -5.46 2.09
CA PHE A 362 -13.84 -5.33 0.69
C PHE A 362 -14.12 -6.59 -0.14
N LEU A 363 -13.87 -7.77 0.42
CA LEU A 363 -14.18 -9.04 -0.23
C LEU A 363 -15.69 -9.18 -0.48
N MET A 364 -16.51 -8.75 0.48
CA MET A 364 -17.97 -8.69 0.35
C MET A 364 -18.41 -7.76 -0.77
N ILE A 365 -17.94 -6.50 -0.77
CA ILE A 365 -18.23 -5.53 -1.83
C ILE A 365 -17.82 -6.08 -3.20
N SER A 366 -16.65 -6.72 -3.28
CA SER A 366 -16.13 -7.33 -4.50
C SER A 366 -16.97 -8.50 -4.99
N ALA A 367 -17.45 -9.37 -4.08
CA ALA A 367 -18.34 -10.48 -4.40
C ALA A 367 -19.71 -9.97 -4.88
N TYR A 368 -20.32 -9.04 -4.15
CA TYR A 368 -21.58 -8.41 -4.54
C TYR A 368 -21.47 -7.76 -5.92
N ALA A 369 -20.40 -7.00 -6.16
CA ALA A 369 -20.23 -6.28 -7.41
C ALA A 369 -20.01 -7.21 -8.60
N ARG A 370 -19.27 -8.33 -8.42
CA ARG A 370 -19.15 -9.38 -9.46
C ARG A 370 -20.51 -9.95 -9.85
N ARG A 371 -21.40 -10.15 -8.87
CA ARG A 371 -22.67 -10.83 -9.07
C ARG A 371 -23.77 -9.91 -9.62
N PHE A 372 -23.92 -8.71 -9.05
CA PHE A 372 -25.11 -7.87 -9.27
C PHE A 372 -24.85 -6.53 -9.92
N ALA A 373 -23.62 -6.00 -9.87
CA ALA A 373 -23.35 -4.65 -10.36
C ALA A 373 -23.25 -4.59 -11.90
N ASN A 374 -23.41 -3.40 -12.46
CA ASN A 374 -23.08 -3.13 -13.86
C ASN A 374 -21.61 -2.67 -14.00
N ALA A 375 -21.15 -2.46 -15.24
CA ALA A 375 -19.76 -2.07 -15.52
C ALA A 375 -19.38 -0.72 -14.88
N GLU A 376 -20.25 0.28 -14.95
CA GLU A 376 -20.03 1.62 -14.40
C GLU A 376 -19.89 1.58 -12.88
N GLN A 377 -20.76 0.83 -12.20
CA GLN A 377 -20.69 0.66 -10.75
C GLN A 377 -19.39 -0.03 -10.31
N ARG A 378 -18.90 -1.02 -11.08
CA ARG A 378 -17.67 -1.77 -10.75
C ARG A 378 -16.38 -1.02 -11.01
N LYS A 379 -16.40 -0.08 -11.95
CA LYS A 379 -15.22 0.52 -12.58
C LYS A 379 -14.10 0.92 -11.62
N TYR A 380 -14.47 1.51 -10.48
CA TYR A 380 -13.52 2.07 -9.52
C TYR A 380 -13.45 1.33 -8.17
N LEU A 381 -14.27 0.30 -7.93
CA LEU A 381 -14.36 -0.35 -6.61
C LEU A 381 -13.02 -0.91 -6.10
N ASN A 382 -12.12 -1.32 -7.01
CA ASN A 382 -10.78 -1.76 -6.64
C ASN A 382 -9.92 -0.71 -5.94
N LEU A 383 -10.31 0.58 -5.99
CA LEU A 383 -9.63 1.62 -5.23
C LEU A 383 -9.84 1.51 -3.72
N LEU A 384 -10.91 0.83 -3.28
CA LEU A 384 -11.19 0.59 -1.86
C LEU A 384 -10.09 -0.22 -1.17
N GLN A 385 -9.25 -0.95 -1.93
CA GLN A 385 -8.04 -1.60 -1.41
C GLN A 385 -7.09 -0.63 -0.69
N LEU A 386 -7.17 0.68 -0.98
CA LEU A 386 -6.50 1.71 -0.19
C LEU A 386 -6.82 1.57 1.30
N PHE A 387 -8.11 1.52 1.65
CA PHE A 387 -8.54 1.45 3.03
C PHE A 387 -8.27 0.07 3.64
N VAL A 388 -8.35 -1.00 2.84
CA VAL A 388 -8.03 -2.36 3.30
C VAL A 388 -6.62 -2.43 3.85
N GLY A 389 -5.62 -1.96 3.10
CA GLY A 389 -4.23 -2.03 3.58
C GLY A 389 -3.95 -1.15 4.79
N ILE A 390 -4.74 -0.11 5.02
CA ILE A 390 -4.64 0.70 6.25
C ILE A 390 -5.19 -0.10 7.43
N GLY A 391 -6.38 -0.69 7.31
CA GLY A 391 -6.99 -1.56 8.32
C GLY A 391 -6.08 -2.75 8.67
N THR A 392 -5.62 -3.50 7.66
CA THR A 392 -4.76 -4.69 7.84
C THR A 392 -3.49 -4.41 8.65
N VAL A 393 -2.81 -3.28 8.39
CA VAL A 393 -1.61 -2.91 9.16
C VAL A 393 -1.98 -2.37 10.55
N SER A 394 -3.09 -1.65 10.66
CA SER A 394 -3.53 -1.03 11.91
C SER A 394 -3.96 -2.08 12.94
N ASP A 395 -4.55 -3.16 12.47
CA ASP A 395 -4.99 -4.29 13.28
C ASP A 395 -3.93 -5.39 13.42
N VAL A 396 -2.71 -5.12 12.93
CA VAL A 396 -1.55 -6.00 13.13
C VAL A 396 -1.83 -7.41 12.59
N MET A 397 -2.46 -7.49 11.41
CA MET A 397 -2.70 -8.76 10.73
C MET A 397 -1.40 -9.31 10.09
N PRO A 398 -1.25 -10.64 9.94
CA PRO A 398 -0.12 -11.24 9.25
C PRO A 398 0.10 -10.67 7.84
N LEU A 399 1.31 -10.20 7.54
CA LEU A 399 1.66 -9.62 6.23
C LEU A 399 2.17 -10.65 5.22
N VAL A 400 1.35 -11.69 5.02
CA VAL A 400 1.52 -12.77 4.04
C VAL A 400 0.28 -12.89 3.16
N HIS A 401 0.39 -13.61 2.04
CA HIS A 401 -0.67 -13.91 1.08
C HIS A 401 -1.52 -12.69 0.67
N ASP A 402 -2.84 -12.75 0.85
CA ASP A 402 -3.79 -11.75 0.40
C ASP A 402 -3.59 -10.40 1.11
N ASN A 403 -3.39 -10.41 2.44
CA ASN A 403 -3.08 -9.21 3.22
C ASN A 403 -1.89 -8.45 2.64
N ARG A 404 -0.81 -9.18 2.35
CA ARG A 404 0.42 -8.60 1.80
C ARG A 404 0.20 -7.92 0.46
N ALA A 405 -0.57 -8.55 -0.42
CA ALA A 405 -0.90 -8.00 -1.73
C ALA A 405 -1.81 -6.76 -1.60
N LEU A 406 -2.78 -6.79 -0.69
CA LEU A 406 -3.68 -5.67 -0.39
C LEU A 406 -2.93 -4.46 0.20
N VAL A 407 -2.03 -4.68 1.16
CA VAL A 407 -1.19 -3.63 1.75
C VAL A 407 -0.26 -3.01 0.70
N ARG A 408 0.38 -3.83 -0.15
CA ARG A 408 1.19 -3.29 -1.28
C ARG A 408 0.36 -2.43 -2.22
N LYS A 409 -0.86 -2.85 -2.53
CA LYS A 409 -1.75 -2.07 -3.38
C LYS A 409 -2.12 -0.75 -2.71
N SER A 410 -2.46 -0.77 -1.43
CA SER A 410 -2.79 0.42 -0.65
C SER A 410 -1.64 1.43 -0.60
N LEU A 411 -0.42 0.97 -0.30
CA LEU A 411 0.78 1.80 -0.30
C LEU A 411 1.05 2.37 -1.70
N SER A 412 0.85 1.59 -2.76
CA SER A 412 0.97 2.09 -4.13
C SER A 412 -0.03 3.20 -4.45
N LEU A 413 -1.29 3.08 -3.99
CA LEU A 413 -2.32 4.10 -4.18
C LEU A 413 -1.98 5.37 -3.38
N THR A 414 -1.50 5.22 -2.15
CA THR A 414 -1.03 6.34 -1.32
C THR A 414 0.12 7.09 -1.97
N ARG A 415 1.13 6.37 -2.49
CA ARG A 415 2.27 6.98 -3.22
C ARG A 415 1.80 7.77 -4.43
N GLU A 416 0.81 7.27 -5.17
CA GLU A 416 0.24 7.98 -6.31
C GLU A 416 -0.48 9.27 -5.90
N LEU A 417 -1.20 9.27 -4.77
CA LEU A 417 -1.84 10.48 -4.23
C LEU A 417 -0.81 11.51 -3.77
N ILE A 418 0.24 11.10 -3.08
CA ILE A 418 1.35 11.98 -2.66
C ILE A 418 2.08 12.56 -3.88
N ALA A 419 2.43 11.70 -4.85
CA ALA A 419 3.23 12.11 -6.00
C ALA A 419 2.46 12.96 -7.02
N ARG A 420 1.13 12.81 -7.08
CA ARG A 420 0.27 13.48 -8.06
C ARG A 420 -0.99 14.03 -7.39
N PRO A 421 -1.00 15.31 -6.99
CA PRO A 421 -2.18 15.98 -6.44
C PRO A 421 -3.42 15.95 -7.36
N THR A 422 -3.22 15.69 -8.65
CA THR A 422 -4.28 15.57 -9.66
C THR A 422 -4.79 14.14 -9.89
N ALA A 423 -4.31 13.15 -9.14
CA ALA A 423 -4.65 11.73 -9.33
C ALA A 423 -6.16 11.45 -9.30
N LEU A 424 -6.92 12.21 -8.50
CA LEU A 424 -8.38 12.08 -8.38
C LEU A 424 -9.17 12.81 -9.47
N ASN A 425 -8.54 13.60 -10.34
CA ASN A 425 -9.26 14.39 -11.36
C ASN A 425 -10.07 13.52 -12.33
N SER A 426 -9.61 12.30 -12.60
CA SER A 426 -10.34 11.37 -13.45
C SER A 426 -11.64 10.88 -12.81
N LEU A 427 -11.71 10.73 -11.48
CA LEU A 427 -12.95 10.39 -10.78
C LEU A 427 -13.91 11.59 -10.71
N ARG A 428 -13.37 12.79 -10.43
CA ARG A 428 -14.18 14.02 -10.29
C ARG A 428 -15.04 14.34 -11.51
N GLY A 429 -14.56 13.99 -12.70
CA GLY A 429 -15.24 14.24 -13.96
C GLY A 429 -16.10 13.08 -14.48
N ASP A 430 -16.15 11.95 -13.77
CA ASP A 430 -16.85 10.75 -14.21
C ASP A 430 -18.21 10.63 -13.52
N ALA A 431 -19.28 10.70 -14.31
CA ALA A 431 -20.66 10.63 -13.81
C ALA A 431 -21.04 9.27 -13.22
N SER A 432 -20.26 8.22 -13.47
CA SER A 432 -20.44 6.90 -12.84
C SER A 432 -20.00 6.87 -11.38
N VAL A 433 -19.24 7.87 -10.92
CA VAL A 433 -18.68 7.90 -9.56
C VAL A 433 -19.68 8.55 -8.61
N ASN A 434 -20.10 7.79 -7.60
CA ASN A 434 -20.91 8.32 -6.52
C ASN A 434 -20.11 9.34 -5.68
N ARG A 435 -20.77 10.41 -5.24
CA ARG A 435 -20.13 11.47 -4.46
C ARG A 435 -19.52 10.96 -3.15
N ALA A 436 -20.22 10.08 -2.43
CA ALA A 436 -19.71 9.49 -1.19
C ALA A 436 -18.46 8.64 -1.44
N PHE A 437 -18.44 7.88 -2.55
CA PHE A 437 -17.28 7.10 -2.97
C PHE A 437 -16.06 7.99 -3.20
N LEU A 438 -16.21 9.06 -3.97
CA LEU A 438 -15.13 10.03 -4.21
C LEU A 438 -14.67 10.73 -2.91
N THR A 439 -15.61 11.07 -2.03
CA THR A 439 -15.35 11.82 -0.78
C THR A 439 -14.35 11.10 0.12
N ALA A 440 -14.44 9.77 0.23
CA ALA A 440 -13.48 8.97 1.01
C ALA A 440 -12.03 9.19 0.55
N PHE A 441 -11.80 9.19 -0.77
CA PHE A 441 -10.45 9.42 -1.33
C PHE A 441 -10.00 10.87 -1.24
N GLU A 442 -10.92 11.83 -1.40
CA GLU A 442 -10.60 13.25 -1.20
C GLU A 442 -10.23 13.56 0.24
N GLY A 443 -10.91 12.91 1.19
CA GLY A 443 -10.61 12.98 2.61
C GLY A 443 -9.23 12.44 2.95
N TYR A 444 -8.89 11.24 2.43
CA TYR A 444 -7.55 10.68 2.61
C TYR A 444 -6.46 11.52 1.93
N ALA A 445 -6.70 12.04 0.72
CA ALA A 445 -5.75 12.94 0.06
C ALA A 445 -5.50 14.22 0.88
N GLN A 446 -6.56 14.81 1.43
CA GLN A 446 -6.46 15.96 2.31
C GLN A 446 -5.73 15.65 3.62
N LEU A 447 -5.94 14.46 4.19
CA LEU A 447 -5.19 13.99 5.35
C LEU A 447 -3.68 13.93 5.06
N LEU A 448 -3.28 13.39 3.92
CA LEU A 448 -1.87 13.33 3.51
C LEU A 448 -1.27 14.74 3.35
N GLU A 449 -2.04 15.69 2.80
CA GLU A 449 -1.63 17.09 2.65
C GLU A 449 -1.40 17.76 4.02
N GLU A 450 -2.36 17.66 4.94
CA GLU A 450 -2.27 18.32 6.27
C GLU A 450 -1.20 17.67 7.17
N LEU A 451 -0.86 16.39 6.95
CA LEU A 451 0.25 15.69 7.61
C LEU A 451 1.61 15.92 6.92
N GLU A 452 1.64 16.61 5.78
CA GLU A 452 2.85 16.87 4.97
C GLU A 452 3.65 15.58 4.66
N VAL A 453 2.94 14.49 4.34
CA VAL A 453 3.56 13.18 4.16
C VAL A 453 4.41 13.14 2.89
N SER A 454 5.68 12.81 3.05
CA SER A 454 6.61 12.58 1.94
C SER A 454 6.54 11.14 1.41
N LEU A 455 7.03 10.93 0.18
CA LEU A 455 7.12 9.57 -0.40
C LEU A 455 7.99 8.63 0.43
N ALA A 456 9.04 9.15 1.06
CA ALA A 456 9.95 8.37 1.92
C ALA A 456 9.25 7.85 3.19
N GLN A 457 8.25 8.58 3.69
CA GLN A 457 7.44 8.17 4.85
C GLN A 457 6.35 7.16 4.47
N CYS A 458 6.02 6.99 3.18
CA CYS A 458 4.95 6.10 2.74
C CYS A 458 5.38 4.61 2.77
N ASN A 459 5.29 4.01 3.95
CA ASN A 459 5.53 2.59 4.25
C ASN A 459 4.51 2.09 5.30
N GLU A 460 4.58 0.81 5.66
CA GLU A 460 3.77 0.18 6.70
C GLU A 460 3.80 0.95 8.03
N GLY A 461 4.93 1.57 8.37
CA GLY A 461 5.10 2.32 9.61
C GLY A 461 4.29 3.61 9.62
N PHE A 462 4.01 4.21 8.46
CA PHE A 462 3.05 5.31 8.38
C PHE A 462 1.64 4.86 8.74
N TYR A 463 1.21 3.67 8.32
CA TYR A 463 -0.09 3.13 8.72
C TYR A 463 -0.09 2.76 10.21
N GLY A 464 0.85 1.91 10.65
CA GLY A 464 0.85 1.35 12.01
C GLY A 464 1.29 2.32 13.11
N PHE A 465 2.19 3.27 12.84
CA PHE A 465 2.75 4.17 13.87
C PHE A 465 2.32 5.64 13.72
N THR A 466 1.69 6.02 12.61
CA THR A 466 1.17 7.39 12.40
C THR A 466 -0.35 7.42 12.30
N LEU A 467 -0.95 6.73 11.32
CA LEU A 467 -2.39 6.76 11.11
C LEU A 467 -3.16 6.04 12.23
N ALA A 468 -2.87 4.77 12.49
CA ALA A 468 -3.61 3.99 13.49
C ALA A 468 -3.61 4.66 14.87
N PRO A 469 -2.46 5.12 15.44
CA PRO A 469 -2.47 5.78 16.74
C PRO A 469 -3.19 7.12 16.74
N MET A 470 -3.24 7.82 15.60
CA MET A 470 -3.91 9.11 15.48
C MET A 470 -5.42 8.98 15.42
N PHE A 471 -5.93 8.07 14.58
CA PHE A 471 -7.38 7.79 14.50
C PHE A 471 -7.89 7.09 15.76
N ASN A 472 -7.02 6.35 16.45
CA ASN A 472 -7.33 5.75 17.74
C ASN A 472 -7.21 6.70 18.94
N ALA A 473 -6.73 7.93 18.74
CA ALA A 473 -6.50 8.86 19.84
C ALA A 473 -7.77 9.39 20.52
N PRO A 474 -8.88 9.71 19.82
CA PRO A 474 -10.07 10.30 20.44
C PRO A 474 -10.60 9.50 21.64
N ARG A 475 -10.81 8.17 21.49
CA ARG A 475 -11.24 7.30 22.59
C ARG A 475 -10.28 7.25 23.78
N ARG A 476 -9.00 7.54 23.55
CA ARG A 476 -7.95 7.52 24.58
C ARG A 476 -7.87 8.82 25.35
N VAL A 477 -8.43 9.90 24.81
CA VAL A 477 -8.39 11.25 25.40
C VAL A 477 -9.78 11.78 25.79
N GLY A 478 -10.81 10.93 25.74
CA GLY A 478 -12.18 11.24 26.13
C GLY A 478 -12.93 12.10 25.11
N SER A 479 -12.72 11.88 23.81
CA SER A 479 -13.34 12.66 22.73
C SER A 479 -14.13 11.76 21.78
N SER A 480 -15.20 12.30 21.18
CA SER A 480 -16.05 11.57 20.23
C SER A 480 -15.25 11.05 19.03
N MET A 481 -15.64 9.88 18.53
CA MET A 481 -15.10 9.28 17.30
C MET A 481 -15.58 9.97 16.02
N SER A 482 -16.50 10.93 16.12
CA SER A 482 -17.09 11.61 14.95
C SER A 482 -16.05 12.22 14.02
N ASP A 483 -14.96 12.79 14.58
CA ASP A 483 -13.88 13.37 13.78
C ASP A 483 -13.17 12.32 12.91
N ALA A 484 -12.99 11.10 13.43
CA ALA A 484 -12.31 10.02 12.72
C ALA A 484 -13.09 9.61 11.46
N PHE A 485 -14.41 9.47 11.56
CA PHE A 485 -15.27 9.19 10.41
C PHE A 485 -15.46 10.40 9.50
N CYS A 486 -15.57 11.61 10.06
CA CYS A 486 -15.75 12.86 9.31
C CYS A 486 -14.69 13.04 8.21
N VAL A 487 -13.43 12.65 8.48
CA VAL A 487 -12.34 12.72 7.49
C VAL A 487 -12.71 12.04 6.18
N PHE A 488 -13.38 10.87 6.22
CA PHE A 488 -13.69 10.09 5.02
C PHE A 488 -15.12 10.31 4.51
N MET A 489 -16.01 10.87 5.32
CA MET A 489 -17.45 10.89 5.05
C MET A 489 -17.99 12.29 4.71
N SER A 490 -17.41 13.36 5.26
CA SER A 490 -17.90 14.72 5.04
C SER A 490 -17.52 15.22 3.64
N ASP A 491 -18.49 15.77 2.90
CA ASP A 491 -18.25 16.39 1.60
C ASP A 491 -17.63 17.79 1.72
N ASP A 492 -17.73 18.44 2.89
CA ASP A 492 -17.11 19.73 3.19
C ASP A 492 -15.62 19.60 3.52
N ARG A 493 -14.79 20.21 2.67
CA ARG A 493 -13.34 20.27 2.85
C ARG A 493 -12.92 20.98 4.15
N ALA A 494 -13.64 22.02 4.57
CA ALA A 494 -13.34 22.75 5.79
C ALA A 494 -13.64 21.91 7.03
N GLU A 495 -14.74 21.16 7.02
CA GLU A 495 -15.10 20.23 8.08
C GLU A 495 -14.05 19.11 8.20
N ARG A 496 -13.69 18.47 7.07
CA ARG A 496 -12.61 17.47 7.04
C ARG A 496 -11.30 18.01 7.60
N ARG A 497 -10.91 19.24 7.22
CA ARG A 497 -9.69 19.88 7.74
C ARG A 497 -9.77 20.03 9.26
N ALA A 498 -10.89 20.51 9.77
CA ALA A 498 -11.07 20.73 11.20
C ALA A 498 -11.02 19.40 11.98
N ALA A 499 -11.61 18.34 11.44
CA ALA A 499 -11.52 16.99 11.99
C ALA A 499 -10.06 16.48 12.02
N ILE A 500 -9.32 16.61 10.92
CA ILE A 500 -7.89 16.22 10.85
C ILE A 500 -7.07 16.97 11.91
N VAL A 501 -7.26 18.28 12.05
CA VAL A 501 -6.56 19.08 13.06
C VAL A 501 -6.87 18.60 14.49
N ARG A 502 -8.13 18.27 14.78
CA ARG A 502 -8.54 17.71 16.08
C ARG A 502 -7.93 16.33 16.33
N LEU A 503 -7.84 15.46 15.32
CA LEU A 503 -7.18 14.16 15.43
C LEU A 503 -5.68 14.29 15.73
N ILE A 504 -4.99 15.22 15.05
CA ILE A 504 -3.57 15.52 15.32
C ILE A 504 -3.40 15.97 16.78
N ALA A 505 -4.25 16.91 17.23
CA ALA A 505 -4.23 17.40 18.61
C ALA A 505 -4.54 16.30 19.63
N ALA A 506 -5.51 15.44 19.35
CA ALA A 506 -5.85 14.29 20.19
C ALA A 506 -4.67 13.32 20.32
N ASN A 507 -3.97 13.01 19.22
CA ASN A 507 -2.79 12.14 19.26
C ASN A 507 -1.63 12.77 20.05
N ALA A 508 -1.41 14.07 19.90
CA ALA A 508 -0.41 14.79 20.69
C ALA A 508 -0.74 14.75 22.20
N LYS A 509 -2.01 15.01 22.56
CA LYS A 509 -2.51 14.90 23.94
C LYS A 509 -2.35 13.48 24.47
N ARG A 510 -2.70 12.46 23.67
CA ARG A 510 -2.53 11.05 24.02
C ARG A 510 -1.07 10.71 24.34
N LYS A 511 -0.11 11.16 23.52
CA LYS A 511 1.33 10.95 23.79
C LYS A 511 1.74 11.57 25.12
N LYS A 512 1.36 12.83 25.36
CA LYS A 512 1.65 13.54 26.62
C LYS A 512 1.06 12.81 27.84
N LEU A 513 -0.19 12.36 27.75
CA LEU A 513 -0.84 11.61 28.83
C LEU A 513 -0.16 10.27 29.09
N VAL A 514 0.34 9.56 28.07
CA VAL A 514 1.12 8.33 28.28
C VAL A 514 2.33 8.65 29.17
N ASP A 515 3.08 9.69 28.83
CA ASP A 515 4.28 10.05 29.60
C ASP A 515 3.92 10.48 31.04
N GLU A 516 2.88 11.31 31.22
CA GLU A 516 2.38 11.71 32.54
C GLU A 516 1.90 10.53 33.39
N TYR A 517 1.24 9.54 32.78
CA TYR A 517 0.81 8.35 33.51
C TYR A 517 1.98 7.44 33.86
N ILE A 518 2.98 7.30 32.99
CA ILE A 518 4.20 6.53 33.31
C ILE A 518 4.86 7.08 34.58
N ASP A 519 4.98 8.41 34.69
CA ASP A 519 5.61 9.08 35.84
C ASP A 519 4.83 8.93 37.15
N THR A 520 3.55 8.55 37.08
CA THR A 520 2.64 8.42 38.24
C THR A 520 2.25 6.97 38.54
N LEU A 521 2.81 5.99 37.82
CA LEU A 521 2.57 4.57 38.09
C LEU A 521 3.05 4.17 39.49
N VAL A 522 2.27 3.32 40.15
CA VAL A 522 2.74 2.59 41.31
C VAL A 522 3.47 1.34 40.82
N ASP A 523 4.75 1.27 41.12
CA ASP A 523 5.72 0.30 40.60
C ASP A 523 6.07 -0.81 41.61
N THR A 524 5.24 -1.00 42.64
CA THR A 524 5.48 -1.97 43.74
C THR A 524 5.78 -3.39 43.25
N TYR A 525 5.23 -3.78 42.10
CA TYR A 525 5.41 -5.11 41.49
C TYR A 525 6.06 -5.04 40.11
N ALA A 526 6.76 -3.94 39.81
CA ALA A 526 7.51 -3.79 38.58
C ALA A 526 8.62 -4.87 38.44
N PRO A 527 8.96 -5.29 37.21
CA PRO A 527 8.42 -4.84 35.91
C PRO A 527 7.13 -5.55 35.45
N TYR A 528 6.54 -6.40 36.30
CA TYR A 528 5.44 -7.28 35.89
C TYR A 528 4.06 -6.64 36.02
N VAL A 529 3.80 -5.94 37.13
CA VAL A 529 2.49 -5.32 37.37
C VAL A 529 2.68 -3.88 37.83
N TYR A 530 2.02 -2.96 37.15
CA TYR A 530 1.95 -1.55 37.51
C TYR A 530 0.50 -1.17 37.81
N ILE A 531 0.29 -0.36 38.84
CA ILE A 531 -1.04 0.11 39.22
C ILE A 531 -1.18 1.58 38.84
N THR A 532 -2.33 1.96 38.27
CA THR A 532 -2.58 3.32 37.77
C THR A 532 -4.04 3.73 37.96
N ASP A 533 -4.30 5.04 37.88
CA ASP A 533 -5.64 5.61 37.74
C ASP A 533 -5.93 6.07 36.28
N ALA A 534 -5.03 5.75 35.32
CA ALA A 534 -5.21 6.10 33.92
C ALA A 534 -6.51 5.52 33.33
N PRO A 535 -7.21 6.21 32.41
CA PRO A 535 -8.40 5.67 31.77
C PRO A 535 -8.16 4.31 31.10
N ARG A 536 -9.19 3.45 31.05
CA ARG A 536 -9.09 2.08 30.50
C ARG A 536 -8.45 2.05 29.11
N GLY A 537 -8.80 2.99 28.22
CA GLY A 537 -8.23 3.11 26.88
C GLY A 537 -6.72 3.39 26.81
N MET A 538 -6.07 3.75 27.94
CA MET A 538 -4.64 4.01 28.04
C MET A 538 -3.83 2.82 28.57
N LEU A 539 -4.46 1.87 29.28
CA LEU A 539 -3.74 0.79 29.97
C LEU A 539 -2.89 -0.06 29.02
N GLY A 540 -3.43 -0.41 27.85
CA GLY A 540 -2.69 -1.20 26.85
C GLY A 540 -1.49 -0.45 26.25
N LEU A 541 -1.54 0.89 26.17
CA LEU A 541 -0.39 1.69 25.72
C LEU A 541 0.72 1.73 26.76
N LEU A 542 0.35 1.89 28.03
CA LEU A 542 1.29 1.89 29.14
C LEU A 542 1.96 0.51 29.25
N ALA A 543 1.16 -0.56 29.22
CA ALA A 543 1.64 -1.94 29.26
C ALA A 543 2.61 -2.23 28.10
N GLY A 544 2.29 -1.77 26.88
CA GLY A 544 3.19 -1.94 25.74
C GLY A 544 4.52 -1.21 25.90
N LYS A 545 4.49 0.06 26.32
CA LYS A 545 5.71 0.85 26.53
C LYS A 545 6.61 0.23 27.60
N LEU A 546 6.03 -0.28 28.68
CA LEU A 546 6.76 -0.91 29.79
C LEU A 546 7.26 -2.32 29.44
N MET A 547 6.47 -3.10 28.70
CA MET A 547 6.87 -4.41 28.18
C MET A 547 8.08 -4.27 27.25
N HIS A 548 8.07 -3.30 26.33
CA HIS A 548 9.22 -3.07 25.45
C HIS A 548 10.48 -2.64 26.21
N ALA A 549 10.32 -1.88 27.30
CA ALA A 549 11.46 -1.45 28.12
C ALA A 549 12.05 -2.57 28.99
N SER A 550 11.21 -3.51 29.45
CA SER A 550 11.62 -4.59 30.35
C SER A 550 11.87 -5.93 29.65
N VAL A 551 11.34 -6.10 28.44
CA VAL A 551 11.31 -7.35 27.67
C VAL A 551 10.66 -8.49 28.46
N LEU A 552 9.73 -8.18 29.37
CA LEU A 552 9.03 -9.12 30.25
C LEU A 552 7.50 -8.95 30.10
N PRO A 553 6.69 -9.98 30.40
CA PRO A 553 5.24 -9.81 30.43
C PRO A 553 4.85 -8.73 31.45
N THR A 554 4.12 -7.72 31.00
CA THR A 554 3.75 -6.56 31.82
C THR A 554 2.25 -6.31 31.78
N ALA A 555 1.66 -6.17 32.97
CA ALA A 555 0.30 -5.75 33.21
C ALA A 555 0.24 -4.32 33.75
N VAL A 556 -0.71 -3.53 33.26
CA VAL A 556 -1.07 -2.23 33.85
C VAL A 556 -2.54 -2.29 34.22
N VAL A 557 -2.83 -2.12 35.52
CA VAL A 557 -4.12 -2.46 36.10
C VAL A 557 -4.69 -1.36 37.00
N HIS A 558 -6.01 -1.32 37.07
CA HIS A 558 -6.75 -0.71 38.16
C HIS A 558 -6.87 -1.72 39.30
N VAL A 559 -6.83 -1.24 40.55
CA VAL A 559 -7.06 -2.07 41.72
C VAL A 559 -8.32 -1.60 42.44
N THR A 560 -9.26 -2.53 42.64
CA THR A 560 -10.44 -2.32 43.47
C THR A 560 -10.42 -3.27 44.66
N TYR A 561 -11.21 -2.98 45.70
CA TYR A 561 -11.32 -3.85 46.87
C TYR A 561 -12.72 -4.46 46.97
N ASP A 562 -12.77 -5.78 46.90
CA ASP A 562 -13.97 -6.58 47.14
C ASP A 562 -13.93 -7.17 48.56
N ARG A 563 -15.04 -7.09 49.29
CA ARG A 563 -15.10 -7.57 50.68
C ARG A 563 -14.99 -9.09 50.81
N MET A 564 -15.40 -9.86 49.81
CA MET A 564 -15.30 -11.33 49.80
C MET A 564 -13.98 -11.81 49.19
N HIS A 565 -13.46 -11.11 48.17
CA HIS A 565 -12.36 -11.59 47.33
C HIS A 565 -11.08 -10.75 47.44
N GLY A 566 -11.03 -9.73 48.30
CA GLY A 566 -9.83 -8.92 48.54
C GLY A 566 -9.51 -7.95 47.39
N LYS A 567 -8.24 -7.74 47.08
CA LYS A 567 -7.80 -6.81 46.02
C LYS A 567 -8.04 -7.45 44.64
N GLN A 568 -8.91 -6.83 43.85
CA GLN A 568 -9.23 -7.24 42.50
C GLN A 568 -8.58 -6.31 41.49
N VAL A 569 -8.19 -6.86 40.35
CA VAL A 569 -7.59 -6.14 39.24
C VAL A 569 -8.48 -6.19 38.01
N GLU A 570 -8.47 -5.10 37.26
CA GLU A 570 -8.95 -5.02 35.89
C GLU A 570 -7.94 -4.18 35.11
N GLY A 571 -7.44 -4.69 33.98
CA GLY A 571 -6.48 -3.93 33.20
C GLY A 571 -6.06 -4.57 31.90
N SER A 572 -4.91 -4.14 31.37
CA SER A 572 -4.36 -4.64 30.12
C SER A 572 -2.95 -5.19 30.29
N MET A 573 -2.64 -6.24 29.55
CA MET A 573 -1.35 -6.91 29.52
C MET A 573 -0.73 -6.84 28.13
N ARG A 574 0.59 -6.78 28.08
CA ARG A 574 1.40 -7.00 26.88
C ARG A 574 2.50 -7.99 27.21
N SER A 575 2.82 -8.83 26.24
CA SER A 575 3.77 -9.91 26.44
C SER A 575 4.69 -10.08 25.23
N PRO A 576 5.98 -10.39 25.46
CA PRO A 576 6.87 -10.89 24.41
C PRO A 576 6.40 -12.24 23.85
N ASP A 577 6.82 -12.58 22.64
CA ASP A 577 6.39 -13.79 21.93
C ASP A 577 6.77 -15.09 22.65
N TYR A 578 7.85 -15.09 23.44
CA TYR A 578 8.27 -16.25 24.22
C TYR A 578 7.34 -16.56 25.41
N TYR A 579 6.43 -15.64 25.76
CA TYR A 579 5.51 -15.79 26.90
C TYR A 579 4.04 -15.62 26.46
N PRO A 580 3.39 -16.67 25.94
CA PRO A 580 1.99 -16.62 25.50
C PRO A 580 1.01 -16.49 26.70
N ILE A 581 0.48 -15.28 26.95
CA ILE A 581 -0.26 -14.99 28.20
C ILE A 581 -1.56 -15.78 28.35
N ILE A 582 -2.30 -16.02 27.25
CA ILE A 582 -3.59 -16.72 27.35
C ILE A 582 -3.35 -18.19 27.67
N GLY A 583 -2.42 -18.82 26.96
CA GLY A 583 -2.08 -20.23 27.19
C GLY A 583 -1.51 -20.50 28.59
N ILE A 584 -0.89 -19.50 29.23
CA ILE A 584 -0.25 -19.67 30.54
C ILE A 584 -1.15 -19.21 31.69
N LEU A 585 -1.93 -18.14 31.52
CA LEU A 585 -2.65 -17.49 32.61
C LEU A 585 -4.12 -17.94 32.73
N ASN A 586 -4.79 -18.35 31.63
CA ASN A 586 -6.19 -18.79 31.72
C ASN A 586 -6.37 -20.13 32.44
N ASP A 587 -5.31 -20.91 32.60
CA ASP A 587 -5.31 -22.15 33.38
C ASP A 587 -5.13 -21.90 34.89
N ARG A 588 -4.92 -20.65 35.31
CA ARG A 588 -4.70 -20.30 36.72
C ARG A 588 -6.00 -19.86 37.40
N ASP A 589 -6.28 -20.45 38.56
CA ASP A 589 -7.43 -20.08 39.38
C ASP A 589 -7.37 -18.61 39.80
N GLY A 590 -8.50 -17.91 39.66
CA GLY A 590 -8.65 -16.52 40.09
C GLY A 590 -8.15 -15.48 39.10
N LEU A 591 -7.80 -15.87 37.87
CA LEU A 591 -7.50 -14.97 36.75
C LEU A 591 -8.35 -15.30 35.53
N LYS A 592 -8.71 -14.27 34.78
CA LYS A 592 -9.28 -14.38 33.44
C LYS A 592 -8.60 -13.39 32.53
N VAL A 593 -8.03 -13.89 31.44
CA VAL A 593 -7.40 -13.12 30.37
C VAL A 593 -8.19 -13.32 29.08
N VAL A 594 -8.56 -12.21 28.43
CA VAL A 594 -9.29 -12.20 27.15
C VAL A 594 -8.47 -11.39 26.14
N GLY A 595 -8.33 -11.90 24.91
CA GLY A 595 -7.54 -11.27 23.84
C GLY A 595 -6.71 -12.30 23.07
N HIS A 596 -5.42 -12.02 22.87
CA HIS A 596 -4.47 -12.89 22.16
C HIS A 596 -3.17 -13.11 22.95
N GLN A 597 -2.29 -13.98 22.45
CA GLN A 597 -1.09 -14.42 23.18
C GLN A 597 -0.08 -13.30 23.52
N GLY A 598 -0.05 -12.21 22.75
CA GLY A 598 0.84 -11.05 23.00
C GLY A 598 0.15 -9.84 23.66
N ALA A 599 -1.19 -9.85 23.76
CA ALA A 599 -1.96 -8.72 24.28
C ALA A 599 -3.35 -9.16 24.76
N GLY A 600 -3.76 -8.74 25.95
CA GLY A 600 -5.08 -9.08 26.47
C GLY A 600 -5.54 -8.17 27.59
N GLY A 601 -6.84 -8.18 27.87
CA GLY A 601 -7.42 -7.66 29.10
C GLY A 601 -7.28 -8.71 30.21
N VAL A 602 -6.95 -8.29 31.43
CA VAL A 602 -6.83 -9.17 32.60
C VAL A 602 -7.80 -8.73 33.68
N THR A 603 -8.50 -9.70 34.27
CA THR A 603 -9.36 -9.52 35.44
C THR A 603 -9.09 -10.62 36.47
N GLY A 604 -9.22 -10.31 37.76
CA GLY A 604 -9.08 -11.32 38.82
C GLY A 604 -8.40 -10.79 40.08
N SER A 605 -7.76 -11.67 40.85
CA SER A 605 -7.03 -11.29 42.07
C SER A 605 -5.67 -10.66 41.76
N LEU A 606 -5.33 -9.56 42.45
CA LEU A 606 -3.99 -8.95 42.35
C LEU A 606 -2.90 -9.93 42.77
N ASP A 607 -3.11 -10.66 43.86
CA ASP A 607 -2.12 -11.59 44.39
C ASP A 607 -1.88 -12.76 43.42
N ALA A 608 -2.94 -13.25 42.78
CA ALA A 608 -2.83 -14.30 41.76
C ALA A 608 -2.08 -13.80 40.52
N LEU A 609 -2.32 -12.55 40.09
CA LEU A 609 -1.63 -11.96 38.95
C LEU A 609 -0.13 -11.78 39.23
N VAL A 610 0.20 -11.25 40.40
CA VAL A 610 1.59 -11.06 40.82
C VAL A 610 2.30 -12.41 40.93
N ASP A 611 1.71 -13.39 41.61
CA ASP A 611 2.26 -14.76 41.72
C ASP A 611 2.47 -15.41 40.35
N ALA A 612 1.61 -15.11 39.37
CA ALA A 612 1.72 -15.66 38.03
C ALA A 612 2.87 -15.11 37.20
N LEU A 613 3.25 -13.86 37.42
CA LEU A 613 4.27 -13.18 36.62
C LEU A 613 5.61 -13.05 37.34
N GLN A 614 5.59 -12.99 38.67
CA GLN A 614 6.79 -12.76 39.46
C GLN A 614 7.78 -13.90 39.27
N GLY A 615 8.98 -13.56 38.79
CA GLY A 615 10.04 -14.53 38.55
C GLY A 615 10.11 -15.05 37.12
N VAL A 616 9.21 -14.63 36.21
CA VAL A 616 9.41 -14.84 34.77
C VAL A 616 10.71 -14.16 34.35
N ARG A 617 11.58 -14.89 33.66
CA ARG A 617 12.86 -14.37 33.16
C ARG A 617 12.86 -14.45 31.65
N VAL A 618 13.60 -13.52 31.04
CA VAL A 618 13.96 -13.62 29.63
C VAL A 618 14.74 -14.94 29.45
N PRO A 619 14.29 -15.86 28.57
CA PRO A 619 15.02 -17.09 28.30
C PRO A 619 16.46 -16.77 27.84
N SER A 620 17.44 -17.57 28.25
CA SER A 620 18.85 -17.33 27.88
C SER A 620 19.11 -17.50 26.38
N ASP A 621 18.24 -18.24 25.70
CA ASP A 621 18.17 -18.43 24.25
C ASP A 621 17.28 -17.38 23.56
N PHE A 622 16.63 -16.49 24.32
CA PHE A 622 15.94 -15.33 23.78
C PHE A 622 16.95 -14.18 23.56
N GLU A 623 17.99 -14.47 22.80
CA GLU A 623 18.79 -13.47 22.09
C GLU A 623 18.61 -13.76 20.61
N GLU A 624 17.80 -12.96 19.92
CA GLU A 624 17.72 -13.07 18.47
C GLU A 624 19.08 -12.74 17.88
N GLU A 625 19.73 -13.73 17.27
CA GLU A 625 20.94 -13.50 16.48
C GLU A 625 20.65 -12.45 15.40
N PRO A 626 21.56 -11.48 15.18
CA PRO A 626 21.36 -10.48 14.15
C PRO A 626 21.36 -11.15 12.77
N ALA A 627 20.51 -10.63 11.88
CA ALA A 627 20.43 -11.13 10.51
C ALA A 627 21.78 -10.96 9.76
N LEU A 628 22.53 -9.92 10.11
CA LEU A 628 23.93 -9.71 9.72
C LEU A 628 24.69 -8.93 10.79
N LEU A 629 25.98 -9.22 10.92
CA LEU A 629 26.97 -8.42 11.62
C LEU A 629 27.70 -7.49 10.64
N ILE A 630 27.66 -6.20 10.93
CA ILE A 630 28.34 -5.13 10.19
C ILE A 630 29.51 -4.64 11.04
N GLY A 631 30.71 -4.57 10.48
CA GLY A 631 31.91 -4.25 11.28
C GLY A 631 33.15 -3.92 10.47
N ASP A 632 34.30 -3.92 11.16
CA ASP A 632 35.63 -3.82 10.57
C ASP A 632 36.01 -5.19 10.00
N ASP A 633 36.67 -5.25 8.85
CA ASP A 633 36.96 -6.50 8.15
C ASP A 633 37.56 -7.56 9.11
N GLY A 634 36.89 -8.71 9.21
CA GLY A 634 37.16 -9.70 10.26
C GLY A 634 36.44 -11.03 9.99
N PRO A 635 36.89 -12.12 10.62
CA PRO A 635 36.38 -13.47 10.34
C PRO A 635 34.91 -13.67 10.71
N ASP A 636 34.40 -12.89 11.66
CA ASP A 636 33.02 -12.96 12.17
C ASP A 636 32.13 -11.82 11.65
N ILE A 637 32.62 -11.03 10.67
CA ILE A 637 31.87 -9.91 10.08
C ILE A 637 31.31 -10.31 8.72
N ASP A 638 30.01 -10.14 8.54
CA ASP A 638 29.33 -10.50 7.29
C ASP A 638 29.47 -9.41 6.23
N VAL A 639 29.47 -8.15 6.65
CA VAL A 639 29.58 -6.98 5.76
C VAL A 639 30.47 -5.92 6.40
N ALA A 640 31.54 -5.53 5.69
CA ALA A 640 32.35 -4.39 6.11
C ALA A 640 31.51 -3.09 6.02
N TRP A 641 31.57 -2.22 7.03
CA TRP A 641 30.74 -1.00 7.07
C TRP A 641 31.00 -0.03 5.90
N TRP A 642 32.18 -0.10 5.29
CA TRP A 642 32.56 0.70 4.13
C TRP A 642 32.16 0.08 2.78
N ASP A 643 31.68 -1.17 2.75
CA ASP A 643 31.13 -1.79 1.54
C ASP A 643 29.73 -1.25 1.26
N THR A 644 29.70 0.00 0.83
CA THR A 644 28.47 0.69 0.43
C THR A 644 27.79 0.01 -0.76
N THR A 645 28.47 -0.82 -1.55
CA THR A 645 27.82 -1.58 -2.63
C THR A 645 26.94 -2.67 -2.04
N ALA A 646 27.48 -3.51 -1.16
CA ALA A 646 26.72 -4.55 -0.47
C ALA A 646 25.56 -3.95 0.35
N LEU A 647 25.81 -2.89 1.13
CA LEU A 647 24.77 -2.25 1.93
C LEU A 647 23.64 -1.65 1.09
N ASN A 648 23.96 -1.07 -0.08
CA ASN A 648 22.93 -0.60 -1.02
C ASN A 648 22.13 -1.75 -1.65
N GLU A 649 22.78 -2.84 -2.03
CA GLU A 649 22.11 -4.03 -2.57
C GLU A 649 21.13 -4.61 -1.53
N ILE A 650 21.56 -4.74 -0.27
CA ILE A 650 20.72 -5.18 0.84
C ILE A 650 19.53 -4.24 1.02
N THR A 651 19.77 -2.94 1.08
CA THR A 651 18.69 -1.95 1.29
C THR A 651 17.66 -2.02 0.15
N GLN A 652 18.12 -2.11 -1.10
CA GLN A 652 17.23 -2.23 -2.26
C GLN A 652 16.45 -3.55 -2.27
N PHE A 653 17.08 -4.65 -1.84
CA PHE A 653 16.39 -5.92 -1.68
C PHE A 653 15.28 -5.82 -0.63
N LEU A 654 15.59 -5.28 0.56
CA LEU A 654 14.62 -5.08 1.64
C LEU A 654 13.47 -4.16 1.22
N ASP A 655 13.76 -3.05 0.53
CA ASP A 655 12.74 -2.17 -0.05
C ASP A 655 11.83 -2.90 -1.06
N CYS A 656 12.37 -3.86 -1.81
CA CYS A 656 11.60 -4.65 -2.79
C CYS A 656 10.71 -5.70 -2.14
N VAL A 657 11.19 -6.34 -1.06
CA VAL A 657 10.42 -7.36 -0.34
C VAL A 657 9.51 -6.75 0.71
N ALA A 658 9.58 -5.47 1.04
CA ALA A 658 8.58 -4.78 1.84
C ALA A 658 7.15 -4.99 1.29
N PRO A 659 6.08 -4.83 2.10
CA PRO A 659 6.07 -4.34 3.49
C PRO A 659 6.52 -5.40 4.50
N PHE A 660 7.02 -4.95 5.67
CA PHE A 660 7.32 -5.79 6.83
C PHE A 660 6.26 -5.62 7.93
N GLY A 661 6.09 -6.61 8.80
CA GLY A 661 5.08 -6.62 9.87
C GLY A 661 4.88 -8.01 10.45
N LYS A 662 3.77 -8.23 11.16
CA LYS A 662 3.49 -9.52 11.82
C LYS A 662 3.66 -10.70 10.85
N ASN A 663 4.39 -11.73 11.29
CA ASN A 663 4.74 -12.93 10.53
C ASN A 663 5.59 -12.68 9.26
N PHE A 664 6.14 -11.48 9.08
CA PHE A 664 7.12 -11.14 8.05
C PHE A 664 7.96 -9.94 8.52
N ASP A 665 8.76 -10.16 9.54
CA ASP A 665 9.48 -9.11 10.25
C ASP A 665 10.65 -8.54 9.44
N TYR A 666 11.03 -7.30 9.75
CA TYR A 666 12.21 -6.69 9.16
C TYR A 666 13.47 -7.35 9.74
N PRO A 667 14.40 -7.86 8.92
CA PRO A 667 15.62 -8.48 9.43
C PRO A 667 16.54 -7.42 10.06
N ILE A 668 16.69 -7.49 11.39
CA ILE A 668 17.51 -6.56 12.16
C ILE A 668 18.98 -6.96 12.01
N MET A 669 19.82 -5.99 11.66
CA MET A 669 21.27 -6.17 11.58
C MET A 669 21.90 -5.57 12.83
N GLU A 670 23.14 -5.94 13.14
CA GLU A 670 23.90 -5.33 14.22
C GLU A 670 25.19 -4.76 13.67
N ILE A 671 25.51 -3.51 14.04
CA ILE A 671 26.77 -2.87 13.69
C ILE A 671 27.66 -2.75 14.93
N ILE A 672 28.92 -3.16 14.80
CA ILE A 672 29.95 -3.05 15.83
C ILE A 672 30.77 -1.79 15.56
N PHE A 673 30.93 -0.95 16.59
CA PHE A 673 31.63 0.32 16.47
C PHE A 673 33.11 0.18 16.87
N PRO A 674 34.04 0.69 16.05
CA PRO A 674 35.44 0.81 16.45
C PRO A 674 35.62 1.94 17.48
N ALA A 675 36.71 1.87 18.24
CA ALA A 675 37.01 2.82 19.31
C ALA A 675 37.22 4.28 18.83
N ASP A 676 37.54 4.49 17.56
CA ASP A 676 37.77 5.79 16.93
C ASP A 676 36.54 6.37 16.22
N THR A 677 35.35 5.80 16.46
CA THR A 677 34.09 6.30 15.90
C THR A 677 33.84 7.76 16.28
N GLU A 678 33.62 8.62 15.28
CA GLU A 678 33.24 10.02 15.53
C GLU A 678 31.79 10.07 16.02
N ILE A 679 31.58 10.66 17.20
CA ILE A 679 30.27 10.79 17.81
C ILE A 679 29.86 12.26 17.85
N SER A 680 28.65 12.54 17.38
CA SER A 680 28.03 13.85 17.46
C SER A 680 26.63 13.72 18.07
N ARG A 681 26.25 14.68 18.94
CA ARG A 681 24.90 14.74 19.47
C ARG A 681 24.03 15.59 18.54
N ILE A 682 22.81 15.12 18.28
CA ILE A 682 21.82 15.78 17.42
C ILE A 682 20.48 15.89 18.14
N GLY A 683 19.61 16.75 17.64
CA GLY A 683 18.33 17.09 18.26
C GLY A 683 18.38 18.39 19.06
N LYS A 684 17.21 18.95 19.37
CA LYS A 684 17.09 20.21 20.11
C LYS A 684 17.69 20.12 21.52
N GLU A 685 17.63 18.95 22.12
CA GLU A 685 18.11 18.67 23.48
C GLU A 685 19.41 17.85 23.47
N GLN A 686 20.05 17.67 22.30
CA GLN A 686 21.27 16.85 22.16
C GLN A 686 21.08 15.40 22.63
N GLN A 687 19.86 14.91 22.50
CA GLN A 687 19.37 13.66 23.08
C GLN A 687 19.49 12.46 22.12
N HIS A 688 19.99 12.65 20.91
CA HIS A 688 20.24 11.56 19.96
C HIS A 688 21.73 11.52 19.58
N LEU A 689 22.24 10.34 19.23
CA LEU A 689 23.61 10.16 18.77
C LEU A 689 23.63 9.99 17.24
N LYS A 690 24.56 10.67 16.59
CA LYS A 690 24.97 10.41 15.22
C LYS A 690 26.42 9.94 15.25
N LEU A 691 26.62 8.69 14.85
CA LEU A 691 27.93 8.05 14.77
C LEU A 691 28.38 8.04 13.31
N GLN A 692 29.65 8.35 13.09
CA GLN A 692 30.25 8.42 11.77
C GLN A 692 31.62 7.72 11.79
N MET A 693 31.78 6.77 10.86
CA MET A 693 33.06 6.12 10.59
C MET A 693 33.50 6.43 9.15
N PRO A 694 34.81 6.39 8.83
CA PRO A 694 35.29 6.56 7.46
C PRO A 694 34.65 5.55 6.50
N GLY A 695 34.05 6.05 5.41
CA GLY A 695 33.40 5.23 4.39
C GLY A 695 32.06 4.60 4.80
N CYS A 696 31.65 4.69 6.06
CA CYS A 696 30.39 4.16 6.56
C CYS A 696 29.21 5.13 6.30
N PRO A 697 28.02 4.64 5.91
CA PRO A 697 26.79 5.39 6.06
C PRO A 697 26.61 5.90 7.50
N PRO A 698 26.03 7.09 7.73
CA PRO A 698 25.80 7.59 9.08
C PRO A 698 24.86 6.66 9.86
N VAL A 699 25.18 6.44 11.14
CA VAL A 699 24.34 5.67 12.07
C VAL A 699 23.66 6.63 13.04
N LEU A 700 22.34 6.55 13.15
CA LEU A 700 21.53 7.42 14.01
C LEU A 700 20.89 6.60 15.13
N LEU A 701 21.22 6.91 16.38
CA LEU A 701 20.62 6.28 17.57
C LEU A 701 19.74 7.30 18.29
N TRP A 702 18.46 6.97 18.46
CA TRP A 702 17.47 7.88 19.01
C TRP A 702 17.32 7.69 20.53
N ASN A 703 17.45 8.78 21.28
CA ASN A 703 17.27 8.81 22.74
C ASN A 703 18.29 7.92 23.46
N THR A 704 19.53 7.99 23.01
CA THR A 704 20.64 7.17 23.51
C THR A 704 21.59 8.05 24.30
N GLU A 705 21.76 7.74 25.58
CA GLU A 705 22.64 8.50 26.47
C GLU A 705 24.11 8.10 26.28
N ASP A 706 24.39 6.79 26.41
CA ASP A 706 25.73 6.22 26.32
C ASP A 706 26.06 5.73 24.90
N VAL A 707 27.33 5.80 24.54
CA VAL A 707 27.81 5.27 23.25
C VAL A 707 27.98 3.76 23.41
N PRO A 708 27.20 2.93 22.69
CA PRO A 708 27.31 1.49 22.86
C PRO A 708 28.50 0.94 22.06
N ILE A 709 28.91 -0.29 22.38
CA ILE A 709 29.96 -1.02 21.63
C ILE A 709 29.41 -1.52 20.28
N SER A 710 28.12 -1.87 20.25
CA SER A 710 27.38 -2.24 19.05
C SER A 710 25.96 -1.67 19.12
N ALA A 711 25.27 -1.61 17.97
CA ALA A 711 23.85 -1.27 17.94
C ALA A 711 23.11 -2.12 16.91
N ARG A 712 21.89 -2.53 17.28
CA ARG A 712 20.92 -3.09 16.34
C ARG A 712 20.41 -1.99 15.42
N VAL A 713 20.41 -2.22 14.12
CA VAL A 713 20.12 -1.22 13.09
C VAL A 713 19.22 -1.73 11.98
N ARG A 714 18.44 -0.80 11.42
CA ARG A 714 17.76 -0.93 10.12
C ARG A 714 18.46 -0.07 9.08
N LEU A 715 18.53 -0.56 7.85
CA LEU A 715 19.00 0.21 6.71
C LEU A 715 17.84 1.02 6.10
N ASN A 716 18.11 2.27 5.76
CA ASN A 716 17.12 3.17 5.17
C ASN A 716 17.80 4.20 4.26
N TYR A 717 17.07 4.68 3.25
CA TYR A 717 17.48 5.84 2.47
C TYR A 717 16.87 7.15 2.98
N ASN A 718 17.72 8.07 3.39
CA ASN A 718 17.33 9.46 3.62
C ASN A 718 17.23 10.22 2.30
N GLU A 719 16.18 11.01 2.12
CA GLU A 719 16.09 11.98 1.03
C GLU A 719 16.10 13.40 1.60
N PHE A 720 17.20 14.11 1.41
CA PHE A 720 17.36 15.48 1.89
C PHE A 720 17.91 16.37 0.78
N ARG A 721 17.23 17.50 0.51
CA ARG A 721 17.59 18.47 -0.55
C ARG A 721 17.80 17.81 -1.94
N GLY A 722 17.01 16.78 -2.24
CA GLY A 722 17.08 16.05 -3.52
C GLY A 722 18.25 15.08 -3.63
N GLN A 723 19.01 14.84 -2.55
CA GLN A 723 20.01 13.78 -2.49
C GLN A 723 19.47 12.60 -1.69
N LYS A 724 19.63 11.40 -2.25
CA LYS A 724 19.29 10.14 -1.60
C LYS A 724 20.57 9.53 -1.03
N THR A 725 20.64 9.39 0.29
CA THR A 725 21.82 8.87 1.00
C THR A 725 21.42 7.71 1.88
N LEU A 726 22.17 6.61 1.80
CA LEU A 726 22.00 5.48 2.70
C LEU A 726 22.36 5.91 4.14
N GLN A 727 21.62 5.40 5.11
CA GLN A 727 21.87 5.56 6.54
C GLN A 727 21.44 4.31 7.30
N MET A 728 21.92 4.18 8.53
CA MET A 728 21.51 3.15 9.48
C MET A 728 20.77 3.81 10.64
N ILE A 729 19.62 3.26 11.00
CA ILE A 729 18.80 3.76 12.12
C ILE A 729 18.82 2.71 13.22
N GLY A 730 19.28 3.11 14.40
CA GLY A 730 19.26 2.29 15.61
C GLY A 730 17.85 1.87 15.99
N VAL A 731 17.71 0.62 16.42
CA VAL A 731 16.48 0.06 16.99
C VAL A 731 16.78 -0.27 18.44
N ASN A 732 15.99 0.32 19.35
CA ASN A 732 16.10 0.07 20.78
C ASN A 732 15.32 -1.16 21.19
#